data_AF-A0A5N6X4S1-F1
#
_entry.id   AF-A0A5N6X4S1-F1
#
_cell.length_a   1.000
_cell.length_b   1.000
_cell.length_c   1.000
_cell.angle_alpha   90.00
_cell.angle_beta   90.00
_cell.angle_gamma   90.00
#
_symmetry.space_group_name_H-M   'P 1'
#
loop_
_entity.id
_entity.type
_entity.pdbx_description
1 polymer ?
#
loop_
_entity_poly.entity_id
_entity_poly.type
_entity_poly.pdbx_seq_one_letter_code
_entity_poly.pdbx_strand_id
1 'polypeptide(L)'
;MPASGAPAFSKKIAIQDGREDGYWVSSFKFAKTDKVPGVVASGLNSGKIEFLDNPRNTSADPNAWTVYQVAKLNTPVAVVPMDITRNGLMDIVVCHDFGDTMIQANMQGGHISWFENPGRDNLQPDVKWKQHYIGRWPAMHRLQAGYFTQRAKGPAGLDSLLVSSREGVSWLYYDDGRWKREQIGTGEQRLPDQLDDSISPGSGDHWGTGSADIGKIGGDTFAYVAAMEPFHSTAITVYIKDNHPIYGRTWRRHVLDNHRNNRVETPTRDFCGNGRNDVVSIAYNVKDYYREANPQVALYKNEVRQPPPPRARIVGTLWGNEGMVYLPDPKKMKKDDDPAGRDLIMVANYNIRVEVYPPGSKVYPADAKEGIKVLYGSIGDVDGEFKPLGHSKFPKKYRLTTHDEYLSVSKTTGAVILRLKHNGEPKRQWCPQEKVPVKNLFDMNDVGLGMLDLKFIQVKDTWWGADFGDAHFFNMTGFHFRFLENKQNIAHMQFWIAGPNVDCRLHDHSDNSFKELHTCLSQGTTSHKDSCVGGMWAPKEKYYNEPLDEIKRLRDKCSQGGHKGCQGVCLEHYLEHCPLQPLEEHGRIWHADHYDQTVYRKNKTVSYPGHTWIAGPGPNVDVWMALEFDGKLQL
;
A
#
# COMPACT_ATOMS: atom_id res chain seq x y z
N MET A 1 -14.73 -3.80 9.76
CA MET A 1 -14.93 -2.48 9.16
C MET A 1 -14.12 -2.45 7.87
N PRO A 2 -14.65 -2.07 6.69
CA PRO A 2 -13.79 -1.83 5.54
C PRO A 2 -12.82 -0.70 5.92
N ALA A 3 -11.52 -0.86 5.62
CA ALA A 3 -10.56 0.20 5.83
C ALA A 3 -11.01 1.42 5.01
N SER A 4 -11.34 2.54 5.65
CA SER A 4 -11.50 3.79 4.91
C SER A 4 -10.15 4.08 4.25
N GLY A 5 -10.13 4.26 2.92
CA GLY A 5 -8.91 4.68 2.24
C GLY A 5 -8.33 5.92 2.92
N ALA A 6 -7.00 6.01 2.99
CA ALA A 6 -6.35 7.19 3.53
C ALA A 6 -6.83 8.43 2.74
N PRO A 7 -7.14 9.55 3.42
CA PRO A 7 -7.50 10.78 2.72
C PRO A 7 -6.38 11.18 1.76
N ALA A 8 -6.74 11.57 0.55
CA ALA A 8 -5.78 12.06 -0.45
C ALA A 8 -5.87 13.59 -0.50
N PHE A 9 -4.83 14.25 -0.01
CA PHE A 9 -4.71 15.71 -0.07
C PHE A 9 -4.13 16.14 -1.42
N SER A 10 -4.99 16.19 -2.44
CA SER A 10 -4.60 16.38 -3.83
C SER A 10 -4.12 17.79 -4.18
N LYS A 11 -4.37 18.78 -3.32
CA LYS A 11 -4.07 20.18 -3.61
C LYS A 11 -3.65 20.97 -2.36
N LYS A 12 -2.46 21.58 -2.41
CA LYS A 12 -1.98 22.58 -1.44
C LYS A 12 -2.25 23.99 -1.98
N ILE A 13 -2.81 24.87 -1.15
CA ILE A 13 -3.02 26.30 -1.45
C ILE A 13 -2.40 27.11 -0.33
N ALA A 14 -1.56 28.08 -0.65
CA ALA A 14 -1.14 29.10 0.30
C ALA A 14 -2.34 30.06 0.51
N ILE A 15 -2.97 29.99 1.68
CA ILE A 15 -4.09 30.89 2.03
C ILE A 15 -3.58 32.20 2.66
N GLN A 16 -2.32 32.23 3.07
CA GLN A 16 -1.54 33.43 3.38
C GLN A 16 -0.07 33.12 3.12
N ASP A 17 0.59 33.93 2.28
CA ASP A 17 1.99 33.77 1.90
C ASP A 17 2.83 34.95 2.41
N GLY A 18 4.16 34.81 2.41
CA GLY A 18 5.09 35.88 2.75
C GLY A 18 4.98 36.37 4.21
N ARG A 19 4.68 35.48 5.16
CA ARG A 19 4.65 35.85 6.58
C ARG A 19 6.05 36.24 7.06
N GLU A 20 6.13 37.02 8.14
CA GLU A 20 7.42 37.29 8.81
C GLU A 20 7.87 36.07 9.63
N ASP A 21 6.91 35.32 10.19
CA ASP A 21 7.11 34.20 11.10
C ASP A 21 5.83 33.31 11.18
N GLY A 22 5.88 32.24 11.99
CA GLY A 22 4.73 31.35 12.17
C GLY A 22 4.88 30.40 13.36
N TYR A 23 3.84 30.29 14.18
CA TYR A 23 3.86 29.45 15.38
C TYR A 23 2.54 28.71 15.63
N TRP A 24 1.41 29.42 15.61
CA TRP A 24 0.10 28.87 15.97
C TRP A 24 -0.88 28.89 14.82
N VAL A 25 -1.68 27.84 14.69
CA VAL A 25 -2.81 27.82 13.74
C VAL A 25 -3.97 27.00 14.29
N SER A 26 -5.19 27.50 14.13
CA SER A 26 -6.39 26.83 14.62
C SER A 26 -7.57 27.06 13.68
N SER A 27 -8.48 26.08 13.63
CA SER A 27 -9.77 26.29 12.95
C SER A 27 -10.61 27.28 13.75
N PHE A 28 -11.17 28.28 13.07
CA PHE A 28 -11.92 29.36 13.70
C PHE A 28 -13.26 29.57 12.99
N LYS A 29 -14.35 29.11 13.63
CA LYS A 29 -15.69 29.32 13.09
C LYS A 29 -16.23 30.68 13.57
N PHE A 30 -16.00 31.72 12.79
CA PHE A 30 -16.23 33.13 13.16
C PHE A 30 -17.62 33.38 13.74
N ALA A 31 -18.66 32.89 13.07
CA ALA A 31 -20.03 32.91 13.56
C ALA A 31 -20.64 31.52 13.55
N LYS A 32 -21.55 31.24 14.49
CA LYS A 32 -22.30 29.97 14.54
C LYS A 32 -23.02 29.66 13.22
N THR A 33 -23.44 30.70 12.51
CA THR A 33 -24.14 30.66 11.21
C THR A 33 -23.23 30.36 10.01
N ASP A 34 -21.90 30.45 10.17
CA ASP A 34 -20.98 30.13 9.07
C ASP A 34 -21.14 28.68 8.62
N LYS A 35 -21.02 28.46 7.31
CA LYS A 35 -21.14 27.12 6.71
C LYS A 35 -19.84 26.33 6.86
N VAL A 36 -18.72 27.03 6.74
CA VAL A 36 -17.36 26.48 6.86
C VAL A 36 -16.54 27.34 7.82
N PRO A 37 -15.54 26.79 8.52
CA PRO A 37 -14.67 27.59 9.39
C PRO A 37 -13.67 28.42 8.58
N GLY A 38 -13.26 29.56 9.14
CA GLY A 38 -12.02 30.25 8.79
C GLY A 38 -10.84 29.74 9.62
N VAL A 39 -9.75 30.49 9.61
CA VAL A 39 -8.50 30.13 10.30
C VAL A 39 -8.04 31.29 11.17
N VAL A 40 -7.54 31.00 12.37
CA VAL A 40 -6.74 31.95 13.14
C VAL A 40 -5.29 31.49 13.13
N ALA A 41 -4.39 32.42 12.81
CA ALA A 41 -2.96 32.19 12.74
C ALA A 41 -2.21 33.22 13.59
N SER A 42 -1.08 32.81 14.18
CA SER A 42 -0.22 33.70 14.96
C SER A 42 1.25 33.35 14.80
N GLY A 43 2.10 34.38 14.89
CA GLY A 43 3.55 34.25 14.97
C GLY A 43 4.08 34.83 16.28
N LEU A 44 5.10 34.17 16.86
CA LEU A 44 5.67 34.57 18.14
C LEU A 44 6.40 35.92 18.03
N ASN A 45 7.24 36.10 17.02
CA ASN A 45 8.13 37.25 16.90
C ASN A 45 7.45 38.45 16.25
N SER A 46 6.61 38.26 15.24
CA SER A 46 5.82 39.35 14.64
C SER A 46 4.75 39.86 15.59
N GLY A 47 4.28 38.98 16.48
CA GLY A 47 3.24 39.28 17.45
C GLY A 47 1.84 39.42 16.85
N LYS A 48 1.68 39.16 15.55
CA LYS A 48 0.42 39.34 14.82
C LYS A 48 -0.50 38.15 15.07
N ILE A 49 -1.69 38.42 15.58
CA ILE A 49 -2.80 37.46 15.65
C ILE A 49 -3.79 37.83 14.56
N GLU A 50 -4.01 36.91 13.63
CA GLU A 50 -4.73 37.18 12.39
C GLU A 50 -5.87 36.18 12.20
N PHE A 51 -7.02 36.70 11.77
CA PHE A 51 -8.16 35.93 11.32
C PHE A 51 -8.16 35.92 9.78
N LEU A 52 -8.04 34.73 9.20
CA LEU A 52 -8.18 34.48 7.77
C LEU A 52 -9.63 34.02 7.53
N ASP A 53 -10.44 34.92 6.97
CA ASP A 53 -11.85 34.65 6.71
C ASP A 53 -12.01 33.73 5.49
N ASN A 54 -12.81 32.67 5.66
CA ASN A 54 -13.01 31.69 4.61
C ASN A 54 -13.95 32.29 3.56
N PRO A 55 -13.48 32.49 2.31
CA PRO A 55 -14.24 33.19 1.29
C PRO A 55 -15.55 32.49 0.94
N ARG A 56 -15.71 31.19 1.25
CA ARG A 56 -16.98 30.49 1.02
C ARG A 56 -18.13 30.99 1.89
N ASN A 57 -17.84 31.77 2.94
CA ASN A 57 -18.86 32.44 3.74
C ASN A 57 -19.19 33.85 3.21
N THR A 58 -18.33 34.47 2.38
CA THR A 58 -18.38 35.92 2.11
C THR A 58 -18.18 36.33 0.65
N SER A 59 -17.69 35.46 -0.21
CA SER A 59 -17.27 35.74 -1.58
C SER A 59 -17.73 34.65 -2.56
N ALA A 60 -17.91 35.03 -3.82
CA ALA A 60 -18.15 34.10 -4.92
C ALA A 60 -16.86 33.38 -5.36
N ASP A 61 -15.69 33.98 -5.17
CA ASP A 61 -14.40 33.34 -5.44
C ASP A 61 -13.93 32.55 -4.20
N PRO A 62 -13.90 31.21 -4.24
CA PRO A 62 -13.53 30.36 -3.11
C PRO A 62 -12.03 30.41 -2.76
N ASN A 63 -11.21 31.18 -3.47
CA ASN A 63 -9.77 31.35 -3.16
C ASN A 63 -9.43 32.75 -2.63
N ALA A 64 -10.40 33.68 -2.57
CA ALA A 64 -10.19 35.06 -2.14
C ALA A 64 -10.15 35.22 -0.60
N TRP A 65 -9.23 34.52 0.07
CA TRP A 65 -9.04 34.62 1.52
C TRP A 65 -8.66 36.05 1.92
N THR A 66 -9.38 36.60 2.91
CA THR A 66 -9.11 37.93 3.44
C THR A 66 -8.54 37.82 4.84
N VAL A 67 -7.47 38.57 5.12
CA VAL A 67 -6.80 38.58 6.42
C VAL A 67 -7.22 39.81 7.21
N TYR A 68 -7.64 39.61 8.45
CA TYR A 68 -7.97 40.66 9.41
C TYR A 68 -7.07 40.53 10.63
N GLN A 69 -6.43 41.61 11.05
CA GLN A 69 -5.62 41.59 12.27
C GLN A 69 -6.53 41.68 13.51
N VAL A 70 -6.56 40.61 14.31
CA VAL A 70 -7.29 40.57 15.58
C VAL A 70 -6.56 41.44 16.61
N ALA A 71 -5.25 41.22 16.76
CA ALA A 71 -4.40 41.96 17.67
C ALA A 71 -2.93 41.90 17.25
N LYS A 72 -2.12 42.77 17.86
CA LYS A 72 -0.66 42.68 17.83
C LYS A 72 -0.16 42.72 19.26
N LEU A 73 0.40 41.61 19.73
CA LEU A 73 0.85 41.39 21.11
C LEU A 73 2.33 41.02 21.12
N ASN A 74 2.99 41.25 22.24
CA ASN A 74 4.39 40.86 22.38
C ASN A 74 4.48 39.35 22.66
N THR A 75 5.22 38.57 21.86
CA THR A 75 5.43 37.11 22.06
C THR A 75 4.17 36.31 22.42
N PRO A 76 3.10 36.33 21.58
CA PRO A 76 1.92 35.50 21.78
C PRO A 76 2.23 34.03 21.51
N VAL A 77 1.68 33.13 22.33
CA VAL A 77 1.94 31.69 22.23
C VAL A 77 0.67 30.94 21.85
N ALA A 78 -0.21 30.63 22.81
CA ALA A 78 -1.43 29.88 22.55
C ALA A 78 -2.60 30.78 22.21
N VAL A 79 -3.36 30.39 21.19
CA VAL A 79 -4.56 31.10 20.71
C VAL A 79 -5.75 30.15 20.65
N VAL A 80 -6.80 30.44 21.41
CA VAL A 80 -7.94 29.54 21.60
C VAL A 80 -9.27 30.23 21.32
N PRO A 81 -10.15 29.65 20.49
CA PRO A 81 -11.48 30.18 20.27
C PRO A 81 -12.48 29.77 21.36
N MET A 82 -13.35 30.70 21.76
CA MET A 82 -14.53 30.42 22.61
C MET A 82 -15.59 31.50 22.42
N ASP A 83 -16.88 31.14 22.40
CA ASP A 83 -17.99 32.11 22.44
C ASP A 83 -18.19 32.55 23.91
N ILE A 84 -17.42 33.57 24.32
CA ILE A 84 -17.39 34.06 25.71
C ILE A 84 -18.65 34.88 26.00
N THR A 85 -19.03 35.72 25.04
CA THR A 85 -20.19 36.61 25.14
C THR A 85 -21.53 35.89 24.95
N ARG A 86 -21.52 34.64 24.47
CA ARG A 86 -22.70 33.81 24.19
C ARG A 86 -23.66 34.42 23.17
N ASN A 87 -23.15 35.27 22.29
CA ASN A 87 -23.92 35.92 21.23
C ASN A 87 -23.88 35.11 19.91
N GLY A 88 -23.18 33.97 19.88
CA GLY A 88 -23.00 33.14 18.70
C GLY A 88 -21.86 33.59 17.78
N LEU A 89 -21.08 34.60 18.19
CA LEU A 89 -19.82 34.99 17.58
C LEU A 89 -18.68 34.36 18.40
N MET A 90 -17.68 33.83 17.70
CA MET A 90 -16.54 33.20 18.37
C MET A 90 -15.53 34.27 18.75
N ASP A 91 -15.20 34.38 20.04
CA ASP A 91 -14.14 35.25 20.55
C ASP A 91 -12.79 34.50 20.57
N ILE A 92 -11.69 35.22 20.81
CA ILE A 92 -10.34 34.66 20.82
C ILE A 92 -9.66 34.92 22.16
N VAL A 93 -9.11 33.89 22.80
CA VAL A 93 -8.28 33.97 24.01
C VAL A 93 -6.81 33.76 23.63
N VAL A 94 -5.92 34.61 24.13
CA VAL A 94 -4.48 34.55 23.83
C VAL A 94 -3.66 34.66 25.11
N CYS A 95 -2.63 33.83 25.25
CA CYS A 95 -1.54 34.11 26.18
C CYS A 95 -0.36 34.81 25.48
N HIS A 96 0.18 35.84 26.12
CA HIS A 96 1.19 36.72 25.54
C HIS A 96 2.20 37.22 26.60
N ASP A 97 3.19 37.96 26.13
CA ASP A 97 4.39 38.36 26.87
C ASP A 97 5.12 37.14 27.44
N PHE A 98 5.30 36.09 26.63
CA PHE A 98 6.03 34.90 27.04
C PHE A 98 7.53 35.18 27.26
N GLY A 99 8.13 36.07 26.47
CA GLY A 99 9.57 36.21 26.32
C GLY A 99 10.08 35.60 25.01
N ASP A 100 11.34 35.83 24.66
CA ASP A 100 11.87 35.43 23.34
C ASP A 100 12.07 33.92 23.23
N THR A 101 12.45 33.29 24.33
CA THR A 101 12.71 31.84 24.43
C THR A 101 12.36 31.33 25.82
N MET A 102 12.37 30.01 26.03
CA MET A 102 12.24 29.41 27.36
C MET A 102 13.35 29.83 28.33
N ILE A 103 14.54 30.16 27.81
CA ILE A 103 15.69 30.65 28.61
C ILE A 103 15.49 32.12 28.97
N GLN A 104 14.88 32.88 28.08
CA GLN A 104 14.62 34.32 28.22
C GLN A 104 13.13 34.59 28.46
N ALA A 105 12.50 33.74 29.27
CA ALA A 105 11.09 33.89 29.60
C ALA A 105 10.86 35.19 30.39
N ASN A 106 9.82 35.93 30.05
CA ASN A 106 9.47 37.15 30.74
C ASN A 106 8.73 36.81 32.04
N MET A 107 9.44 36.89 33.17
CA MET A 107 8.86 36.63 34.48
C MET A 107 7.74 37.61 34.86
N GLN A 108 7.71 38.80 34.26
CA GLN A 108 6.61 39.77 34.44
C GLN A 108 5.47 39.61 33.44
N GLY A 109 5.62 38.75 32.44
CA GLY A 109 4.63 38.48 31.42
C GLY A 109 3.82 37.22 31.68
N GLY A 110 3.45 36.52 30.61
CA GLY A 110 2.51 35.40 30.63
C GLY A 110 1.08 35.84 30.93
N HIS A 111 0.70 36.99 30.38
CA HIS A 111 -0.65 37.54 30.46
C HIS A 111 -1.63 36.73 29.62
N ILE A 112 -2.89 36.70 30.04
CA ILE A 112 -4.01 36.06 29.35
C ILE A 112 -5.06 37.12 29.11
N SER A 113 -5.42 37.33 27.85
CA SER A 113 -6.47 38.28 27.43
C SER A 113 -7.41 37.60 26.44
N TRP A 114 -8.66 38.05 26.38
CA TRP A 114 -9.57 37.70 25.29
C TRP A 114 -9.93 38.91 24.44
N PHE A 115 -10.28 38.64 23.18
CA PHE A 115 -10.56 39.62 22.15
C PHE A 115 -11.97 39.40 21.65
N GLU A 116 -12.80 40.42 21.84
CA GLU A 116 -14.23 40.40 21.53
C GLU A 116 -14.46 40.50 20.03
N ASN A 117 -15.19 39.53 19.49
CA ASN A 117 -15.54 39.48 18.08
C ASN A 117 -16.51 40.62 17.74
N PRO A 118 -16.13 41.58 16.87
CA PRO A 118 -16.94 42.75 16.58
C PRO A 118 -18.10 42.47 15.62
N GLY A 119 -18.21 41.24 15.10
CA GLY A 119 -19.11 40.90 14.00
C GLY A 119 -18.52 41.29 12.63
N ARG A 120 -18.93 40.55 11.58
CA ARG A 120 -18.28 40.60 10.27
C ARG A 120 -18.40 41.98 9.61
N ASP A 121 -19.51 42.68 9.82
CA ASP A 121 -19.78 44.03 9.27
C ASP A 121 -18.86 45.11 9.85
N ASN A 122 -18.23 44.84 11.00
CA ASN A 122 -17.32 45.77 11.68
C ASN A 122 -15.84 45.38 11.48
N LEU A 123 -15.55 44.33 10.69
CA LEU A 123 -14.17 43.96 10.39
C LEU A 123 -13.53 44.98 9.45
N GLN A 124 -12.37 45.48 9.84
CA GLN A 124 -11.52 46.31 9.00
C GLN A 124 -10.08 45.80 9.11
N PRO A 125 -9.27 45.82 8.02
CA PRO A 125 -7.92 45.23 8.02
C PRO A 125 -7.02 45.70 9.17
N ASP A 126 -7.11 46.98 9.54
CA ASP A 126 -6.22 47.63 10.51
C ASP A 126 -6.85 47.88 11.89
N VAL A 127 -8.12 47.51 12.09
CA VAL A 127 -8.83 47.74 13.36
C VAL A 127 -8.74 46.50 14.23
N LYS A 128 -8.07 46.64 15.37
CA LYS A 128 -7.94 45.57 16.36
C LYS A 128 -9.25 45.32 17.11
N TRP A 129 -9.46 44.07 17.47
CA TRP A 129 -10.59 43.67 18.31
C TRP A 129 -10.44 44.22 19.72
N LYS A 130 -11.56 44.41 20.41
CA LYS A 130 -11.56 44.94 21.77
C LYS A 130 -10.97 43.91 22.73
N GLN A 131 -9.89 44.29 23.40
CA GLN A 131 -9.16 43.43 24.34
C GLN A 131 -9.76 43.53 25.75
N HIS A 132 -9.81 42.38 26.44
CA HIS A 132 -10.24 42.24 27.81
C HIS A 132 -9.26 41.34 28.57
N TYR A 133 -8.77 41.80 29.72
CA TYR A 133 -7.78 41.07 30.51
C TYR A 133 -8.45 39.98 31.37
N ILE A 134 -7.82 38.79 31.45
CA ILE A 134 -8.28 37.66 32.27
C ILE A 134 -7.38 37.48 33.49
N GLY A 135 -6.06 37.38 33.29
CA GLY A 135 -5.13 37.03 34.35
C GLY A 135 -3.71 36.85 33.85
N ARG A 136 -2.82 36.31 34.69
CA ARG A 136 -1.42 36.11 34.37
C ARG A 136 -0.81 34.92 35.11
N TRP A 137 0.10 34.21 34.45
CA TRP A 137 1.05 33.31 35.07
C TRP A 137 2.38 33.36 34.31
N PRO A 138 3.54 33.53 34.97
CA PRO A 138 4.83 33.62 34.29
C PRO A 138 5.05 32.49 33.29
N ALA A 139 5.58 32.83 32.10
CA ALA A 139 5.85 31.87 31.02
C ALA A 139 4.63 31.03 30.56
N MET A 140 3.41 31.57 30.65
CA MET A 140 2.20 30.91 30.15
C MET A 140 2.34 30.52 28.67
N HIS A 141 2.29 29.22 28.39
CA HIS A 141 2.66 28.64 27.08
C HIS A 141 1.52 27.86 26.38
N ARG A 142 0.57 27.31 27.14
CA ARG A 142 -0.61 26.60 26.60
C ARG A 142 -1.83 26.90 27.45
N LEU A 143 -2.99 27.01 26.80
CA LEU A 143 -4.29 27.17 27.44
C LEU A 143 -5.37 26.46 26.63
N GLN A 144 -6.51 26.18 27.27
CA GLN A 144 -7.75 25.79 26.61
C GLN A 144 -8.95 26.43 27.29
N ALA A 145 -10.01 26.64 26.52
CA ALA A 145 -11.29 27.18 26.97
C ALA A 145 -12.35 26.08 26.86
N GLY A 146 -13.20 25.98 27.87
CA GLY A 146 -14.20 24.93 27.97
C GLY A 146 -14.96 24.98 29.29
N TYR A 147 -15.85 24.02 29.46
CA TYR A 147 -16.71 23.88 30.63
C TYR A 147 -16.15 22.82 31.58
N PHE A 148 -15.13 23.17 32.35
CA PHE A 148 -14.38 22.19 33.14
C PHE A 148 -15.00 21.87 34.51
N THR A 149 -15.69 22.82 35.15
CA THR A 149 -16.26 22.64 36.51
C THR A 149 -17.73 23.06 36.61
N GLN A 150 -18.29 23.68 35.57
CA GLN A 150 -19.63 24.25 35.55
C GLN A 150 -20.39 23.78 34.31
N ARG A 151 -21.62 23.28 34.48
CA ARG A 151 -22.41 22.69 33.39
C ARG A 151 -23.18 23.78 32.64
N ALA A 152 -23.03 23.83 31.31
CA ALA A 152 -23.87 24.69 30.48
C ALA A 152 -25.11 23.98 29.88
N LYS A 153 -25.10 22.64 29.65
CA LYS A 153 -26.27 21.79 29.25
C LYS A 153 -25.95 20.27 29.29
N GLY A 154 -26.67 19.46 30.08
CA GLY A 154 -26.78 17.97 29.94
C GLY A 154 -26.23 17.07 31.10
N PRO A 155 -26.66 15.78 31.22
CA PRO A 155 -26.68 15.05 32.51
C PRO A 155 -25.32 14.61 33.10
N ALA A 156 -24.21 14.67 32.34
CA ALA A 156 -22.84 14.48 32.88
C ALA A 156 -21.75 15.39 32.25
N GLY A 157 -22.10 16.36 31.39
CA GLY A 157 -21.21 16.97 30.38
C GLY A 157 -20.29 18.12 30.85
N LEU A 158 -19.15 17.77 31.42
CA LEU A 158 -17.98 18.66 31.59
C LEU A 158 -16.87 18.27 30.62
N ASP A 159 -16.09 19.26 30.18
CA ASP A 159 -14.87 19.03 29.42
C ASP A 159 -13.77 18.48 30.35
N SER A 160 -12.78 17.79 29.79
CA SER A 160 -11.61 17.27 30.50
C SER A 160 -10.33 17.62 29.76
N LEU A 161 -9.18 17.49 30.43
CA LEU A 161 -7.89 17.91 29.92
C LEU A 161 -6.97 16.70 29.74
N LEU A 162 -6.35 16.58 28.57
CA LEU A 162 -5.20 15.72 28.37
C LEU A 162 -3.94 16.60 28.44
N VAL A 163 -3.07 16.32 29.41
CA VAL A 163 -1.87 17.13 29.67
C VAL A 163 -0.64 16.31 29.35
N SER A 164 0.21 16.84 28.46
CA SER A 164 1.52 16.29 28.11
C SER A 164 2.61 17.14 28.76
N SER A 165 3.54 16.48 29.46
CA SER A 165 4.67 17.14 30.12
C SER A 165 5.84 16.17 30.30
N ARG A 166 6.88 16.59 31.04
CA ARG A 166 7.95 15.69 31.51
C ARG A 166 7.44 14.54 32.40
N GLU A 167 6.22 14.63 32.94
CA GLU A 167 5.57 13.53 33.68
C GLU A 167 4.86 12.51 32.75
N GLY A 168 4.97 12.72 31.43
CA GLY A 168 4.28 11.95 30.40
C GLY A 168 2.91 12.52 30.07
N VAL A 169 1.93 11.63 29.86
CA VAL A 169 0.54 12.01 29.55
C VAL A 169 -0.38 11.71 30.74
N SER A 170 -1.14 12.71 31.16
CA SER A 170 -2.15 12.59 32.23
C SER A 170 -3.51 13.10 31.77
N TRP A 171 -4.58 12.41 32.17
CA TRP A 171 -5.96 12.84 32.00
C TRP A 171 -6.46 13.48 33.29
N LEU A 172 -6.87 14.75 33.23
CA LEU A 172 -7.46 15.50 34.32
C LEU A 172 -8.94 15.75 34.03
N TYR A 173 -9.80 15.41 34.97
CA TYR A 173 -11.24 15.60 34.84
C TYR A 173 -11.87 15.96 36.18
N TYR A 174 -12.96 16.71 36.12
CA TYR A 174 -13.71 17.09 37.31
C TYR A 174 -14.92 16.17 37.47
N ASP A 175 -14.98 15.49 38.60
CA ASP A 175 -16.04 14.54 38.90
C ASP A 175 -16.24 14.44 40.41
N ASP A 176 -17.49 14.26 40.85
CA ASP A 176 -17.86 14.17 42.27
C ASP A 176 -17.31 15.36 43.11
N GLY A 177 -17.44 16.58 42.58
CA GLY A 177 -17.07 17.81 43.27
C GLY A 177 -15.55 18.03 43.44
N ARG A 178 -14.70 17.26 42.76
CA ARG A 178 -13.24 17.39 42.84
C ARG A 178 -12.54 17.08 41.53
N TRP A 179 -11.31 17.59 41.39
CA TRP A 179 -10.41 17.20 40.32
C TRP A 179 -9.84 15.80 40.56
N LYS A 180 -9.82 15.00 39.50
CA LYS A 180 -9.20 13.67 39.44
C LYS A 180 -8.10 13.67 38.39
N ARG A 181 -7.06 12.86 38.61
CA ARG A 181 -5.93 12.67 37.70
C ARG A 181 -5.73 11.18 37.45
N GLU A 182 -5.68 10.78 36.19
CA GLU A 182 -5.28 9.44 35.74
C GLU A 182 -4.01 9.57 34.90
N GLN A 183 -2.94 8.85 35.26
CA GLN A 183 -1.73 8.83 34.44
C GLN A 183 -1.91 7.80 33.32
N ILE A 184 -1.81 8.26 32.08
CA ILE A 184 -1.91 7.42 30.87
C ILE A 184 -0.56 6.76 30.60
N GLY A 185 0.53 7.48 30.81
CA GLY A 185 1.87 6.92 30.70
C GLY A 185 2.93 7.95 31.00
N THR A 186 4.17 7.49 31.19
CA THR A 186 5.30 8.32 31.59
C THR A 186 6.08 8.89 30.41
N GLY A 187 5.75 8.53 29.16
CA GLY A 187 6.45 9.01 27.97
C GLY A 187 7.84 8.41 27.76
N GLU A 188 8.69 9.14 27.05
CA GLU A 188 10.11 8.82 26.92
C GLU A 188 10.76 8.83 28.31
N GLN A 189 11.58 7.84 28.62
CA GLN A 189 12.18 7.73 29.94
C GLN A 189 13.33 8.72 30.10
N ARG A 190 13.45 9.29 31.31
CA ARG A 190 14.58 10.16 31.67
C ARG A 190 15.88 9.35 31.67
N LEU A 191 16.90 9.86 30.98
CA LEU A 191 18.25 9.31 31.04
C LEU A 191 19.01 9.85 32.27
N PRO A 192 19.95 9.08 32.85
CA PRO A 192 20.64 9.49 34.09
C PRO A 192 21.42 10.81 34.01
N ASP A 193 21.84 11.21 32.82
CA ASP A 193 22.60 12.43 32.53
C ASP A 193 21.72 13.67 32.28
N GLN A 194 20.41 13.50 32.16
CA GLN A 194 19.48 14.60 31.94
C GLN A 194 19.15 15.34 33.24
N LEU A 195 19.29 16.67 33.21
CA LEU A 195 19.05 17.56 34.34
C LEU A 195 17.65 18.19 34.33
N ASP A 196 17.09 18.44 35.51
CA ASP A 196 15.78 19.08 35.65
C ASP A 196 15.78 20.55 35.18
N ASP A 197 16.91 21.22 35.30
CA ASP A 197 17.15 22.61 34.92
C ASP A 197 17.94 22.75 33.61
N SER A 198 17.95 21.72 32.74
CA SER A 198 18.64 21.84 31.44
C SER A 198 18.13 23.04 30.65
N ILE A 199 19.09 23.89 30.25
CA ILE A 199 18.90 25.06 29.38
C ILE A 199 19.24 24.76 27.92
N SER A 200 19.60 23.53 27.58
CA SER A 200 19.98 23.15 26.22
C SER A 200 18.75 23.10 25.30
N PRO A 201 18.75 23.77 24.14
CA PRO A 201 17.67 23.64 23.17
C PRO A 201 17.79 22.32 22.39
N GLY A 202 16.89 21.35 22.62
CA GLY A 202 16.79 20.14 21.78
C GLY A 202 16.27 18.89 22.52
N SER A 203 15.79 17.89 21.77
CA SER A 203 15.17 16.68 22.32
C SER A 203 16.09 15.81 23.19
N GLY A 204 17.42 15.96 23.07
CA GLY A 204 18.41 15.15 23.77
C GLY A 204 18.41 15.30 25.30
N ASP A 205 17.94 16.43 25.82
CA ASP A 205 17.91 16.74 27.26
C ASP A 205 16.49 16.72 27.84
N HIS A 206 15.53 16.14 27.13
CA HIS A 206 14.14 16.08 27.54
C HIS A 206 13.61 14.65 27.60
N TRP A 207 12.54 14.47 28.37
CA TRP A 207 11.84 13.20 28.55
C TRP A 207 10.34 13.46 28.71
N GLY A 208 9.55 12.40 28.87
CA GLY A 208 8.10 12.48 28.94
C GLY A 208 7.48 12.67 27.57
N THR A 209 6.50 13.57 27.47
CA THR A 209 5.69 13.77 26.27
C THR A 209 5.58 15.25 25.91
N GLY A 210 5.80 15.57 24.64
CA GLY A 210 5.70 16.94 24.12
C GLY A 210 4.28 17.31 23.67
N SER A 211 3.55 16.37 23.08
CA SER A 211 2.16 16.57 22.63
C SER A 211 1.40 15.25 22.64
N ALA A 212 0.08 15.30 22.82
CA ALA A 212 -0.80 14.14 22.74
C ALA A 212 -2.21 14.53 22.29
N ASP A 213 -2.90 13.60 21.64
CA ASP A 213 -4.30 13.72 21.27
C ASP A 213 -5.04 12.38 21.41
N ILE A 214 -6.37 12.43 21.54
CA ILE A 214 -7.22 11.26 21.73
C ILE A 214 -7.73 10.71 20.40
N GLY A 215 -7.78 9.38 20.32
CA GLY A 215 -8.27 8.66 19.17
C GLY A 215 -9.61 7.98 19.42
N LYS A 216 -10.57 8.21 18.53
CA LYS A 216 -11.88 7.51 18.53
C LYS A 216 -11.84 6.24 17.68
N ILE A 217 -12.33 5.12 18.22
CA ILE A 217 -12.56 3.88 17.46
C ILE A 217 -13.99 3.40 17.70
N GLY A 218 -14.80 3.35 16.64
CA GLY A 218 -16.21 2.96 16.73
C GLY A 218 -16.98 3.87 17.69
N GLY A 219 -17.57 3.28 18.74
CA GLY A 219 -18.29 4.00 19.79
C GLY A 219 -17.43 4.56 20.92
N ASP A 220 -16.15 4.13 21.05
CA ASP A 220 -15.26 4.61 22.11
C ASP A 220 -14.55 5.90 21.65
N THR A 221 -14.95 7.03 22.23
CA THR A 221 -14.41 8.37 21.92
C THR A 221 -13.00 8.59 22.43
N PHE A 222 -12.51 7.71 23.31
CA PHE A 222 -11.20 7.83 23.94
C PHE A 222 -10.48 6.48 23.89
N ALA A 223 -10.43 5.85 22.72
CA ALA A 223 -9.97 4.46 22.54
C ALA A 223 -8.45 4.31 22.62
N TYR A 224 -7.70 5.29 22.12
CA TYR A 224 -6.24 5.36 22.19
C TYR A 224 -5.78 6.80 22.44
N VAL A 225 -4.52 6.99 22.83
CA VAL A 225 -3.83 8.29 22.84
C VAL A 225 -2.65 8.21 21.89
N ALA A 226 -2.60 9.08 20.89
CA ALA A 226 -1.39 9.28 20.10
C ALA A 226 -0.55 10.39 20.74
N ALA A 227 0.76 10.22 20.76
CA ALA A 227 1.68 11.18 21.38
C ALA A 227 2.97 11.36 20.58
N MET A 228 3.60 12.51 20.77
CA MET A 228 4.94 12.85 20.28
C MET A 228 5.87 13.07 21.47
N GLU A 229 7.00 12.37 21.48
CA GLU A 229 7.82 12.22 22.68
C GLU A 229 9.32 12.38 22.40
N PRO A 230 10.09 13.09 23.26
CA PRO A 230 9.69 14.10 24.25
C PRO A 230 9.45 15.50 23.59
N PHE A 231 9.67 16.60 24.32
CA PHE A 231 9.55 17.98 23.81
C PHE A 231 10.32 18.19 22.49
N HIS A 232 9.63 18.70 21.47
CA HIS A 232 10.17 18.99 20.12
C HIS A 232 10.82 17.77 19.43
N SER A 233 10.42 16.56 19.78
CA SER A 233 11.04 15.33 19.29
C SER A 233 10.32 14.72 18.07
N THR A 234 10.79 13.54 17.68
CA THR A 234 10.44 12.79 16.47
C THR A 234 9.81 11.44 16.75
N ALA A 235 9.81 10.97 18.00
CA ALA A 235 9.20 9.69 18.31
C ALA A 235 7.67 9.81 18.30
N ILE A 236 7.02 9.00 17.48
CA ILE A 236 5.57 8.89 17.41
C ILE A 236 5.17 7.65 18.22
N THR A 237 4.32 7.84 19.22
CA THR A 237 3.88 6.78 20.12
C THR A 237 2.36 6.69 20.18
N VAL A 238 1.87 5.52 20.57
CA VAL A 238 0.46 5.30 20.90
C VAL A 238 0.32 4.59 22.23
N TYR A 239 -0.61 5.07 23.06
CA TYR A 239 -1.07 4.40 24.26
C TYR A 239 -2.40 3.72 23.95
N ILE A 240 -2.46 2.41 24.21
CA ILE A 240 -3.68 1.62 24.06
C ILE A 240 -4.16 1.12 25.41
N LYS A 241 -5.49 1.05 25.59
CA LYS A 241 -6.08 0.46 26.79
C LYS A 241 -5.79 -1.02 26.84
N ASP A 242 -5.27 -1.48 27.97
CA ASP A 242 -5.14 -2.87 28.34
C ASP A 242 -6.10 -3.16 29.50
N ASN A 243 -7.06 -4.06 29.27
CA ASN A 243 -8.03 -4.43 30.30
C ASN A 243 -7.42 -5.56 31.14
N HIS A 244 -6.75 -5.18 32.22
CA HIS A 244 -6.14 -6.14 33.12
C HIS A 244 -7.19 -6.69 34.11
N PRO A 245 -7.35 -8.02 34.27
CA PRO A 245 -8.40 -8.61 35.11
C PRO A 245 -8.35 -8.17 36.58
N ILE A 246 -7.17 -7.80 37.09
CA ILE A 246 -6.92 -7.47 38.50
C ILE A 246 -6.77 -5.96 38.74
N TYR A 247 -6.27 -5.20 37.76
CA TYR A 247 -5.90 -3.78 37.95
C TYR A 247 -6.86 -2.81 37.24
N GLY A 248 -7.88 -3.33 36.55
CA GLY A 248 -8.80 -2.53 35.76
C GLY A 248 -8.17 -2.04 34.44
N ARG A 249 -8.60 -0.87 33.98
CA ARG A 249 -8.11 -0.25 32.74
C ARG A 249 -6.70 0.30 32.98
N THR A 250 -5.71 -0.27 32.33
CA THR A 250 -4.33 0.25 32.28
C THR A 250 -4.01 0.70 30.85
N TRP A 251 -2.94 1.47 30.68
CA TRP A 251 -2.51 1.96 29.37
C TRP A 251 -1.13 1.42 29.04
N ARG A 252 -0.96 0.95 27.80
CA ARG A 252 0.28 0.37 27.31
C ARG A 252 0.86 1.25 26.20
N ARG A 253 2.12 1.67 26.36
CA ARG A 253 2.88 2.48 25.39
C ARG A 253 3.46 1.62 24.27
N HIS A 254 3.30 2.06 23.04
CA HIS A 254 3.93 1.50 21.84
C HIS A 254 4.61 2.60 21.04
N VAL A 255 5.90 2.45 20.73
CA VAL A 255 6.61 3.34 19.80
C VAL A 255 6.34 2.86 18.38
N LEU A 256 5.86 3.75 17.53
CA LEU A 256 5.50 3.46 16.15
C LEU A 256 6.61 3.84 15.17
N ASP A 257 7.25 4.99 15.40
CA ASP A 257 8.31 5.54 14.54
C ASP A 257 9.24 6.47 15.34
N ASN A 258 10.46 6.71 14.84
CA ASN A 258 11.45 7.64 15.38
C ASN A 258 12.15 8.49 14.30
N HIS A 259 11.47 8.81 13.19
CA HIS A 259 12.00 9.64 12.11
C HIS A 259 11.61 11.13 12.19
N ARG A 260 12.53 12.03 11.78
CA ARG A 260 12.34 13.48 11.75
C ARG A 260 11.20 13.89 10.82
N ASN A 261 10.18 14.56 11.36
CA ASN A 261 9.14 15.21 10.56
C ASN A 261 8.89 16.64 11.07
N ASN A 262 9.32 17.65 10.30
CA ASN A 262 9.34 19.07 10.72
C ASN A 262 8.01 19.80 10.44
N ARG A 263 6.85 19.25 10.82
CA ARG A 263 5.56 19.93 10.65
C ARG A 263 4.88 20.19 12.00
N VAL A 264 4.39 21.40 12.19
CA VAL A 264 3.73 21.87 13.42
C VAL A 264 2.22 21.98 13.22
N GLU A 265 1.47 21.84 14.33
CA GLU A 265 0.02 21.92 14.54
C GLU A 265 -0.85 22.04 13.27
N THR A 266 -1.68 21.01 13.03
CA THR A 266 -2.52 20.93 11.84
C THR A 266 -3.99 20.72 12.19
N PRO A 267 -4.84 21.77 12.26
CA PRO A 267 -6.26 21.57 12.48
C PRO A 267 -6.91 20.85 11.29
N THR A 268 -7.86 19.96 11.61
CA THR A 268 -8.66 19.23 10.62
C THR A 268 -10.13 19.64 10.72
N ARG A 269 -10.69 20.15 9.63
CA ARG A 269 -12.11 20.55 9.48
C ARG A 269 -12.52 20.55 8.01
N ASP A 270 -13.82 20.59 7.73
CA ASP A 270 -14.36 20.82 6.39
C ASP A 270 -14.27 22.29 5.99
N PHE A 271 -13.08 22.71 5.53
CA PHE A 271 -12.82 24.07 5.06
C PHE A 271 -13.39 24.29 3.64
N CYS A 272 -13.58 23.22 2.87
CA CYS A 272 -14.12 23.26 1.51
C CYS A 272 -15.65 23.18 1.41
N GLY A 273 -16.35 22.80 2.49
CA GLY A 273 -17.81 22.61 2.52
C GLY A 273 -18.28 21.38 1.77
N ASN A 274 -17.42 20.35 1.65
CA ASN A 274 -17.69 19.13 0.87
C ASN A 274 -17.99 17.91 1.78
N GLY A 275 -18.13 18.13 3.09
CA GLY A 275 -18.37 17.11 4.10
C GLY A 275 -17.13 16.31 4.51
N ARG A 276 -15.91 16.74 4.16
CA ARG A 276 -14.66 16.01 4.45
C ARG A 276 -13.69 16.86 5.24
N ASN A 277 -12.84 16.22 6.03
CA ASN A 277 -11.77 16.93 6.74
C ASN A 277 -10.64 17.28 5.76
N ASP A 278 -10.41 18.57 5.58
CA ASP A 278 -9.20 19.16 5.02
C ASP A 278 -8.18 19.39 6.15
N VAL A 279 -6.94 19.69 5.78
CA VAL A 279 -5.85 20.01 6.73
C VAL A 279 -5.39 21.44 6.49
N VAL A 280 -5.25 22.24 7.55
CA VAL A 280 -4.49 23.51 7.49
C VAL A 280 -3.21 23.34 8.27
N SER A 281 -2.12 23.96 7.82
CA SER A 281 -0.86 24.05 8.56
C SER A 281 -0.29 25.45 8.52
N ILE A 282 0.57 25.76 9.48
CA ILE A 282 1.45 26.93 9.45
C ILE A 282 2.91 26.45 9.47
N ALA A 283 3.77 27.13 8.73
CA ALA A 283 5.21 26.90 8.80
C ALA A 283 5.73 27.23 10.22
N TYR A 284 6.59 26.37 10.77
CA TYR A 284 7.26 26.70 12.03
C TYR A 284 8.43 27.62 11.72
N ASN A 285 8.30 28.89 12.09
CA ASN A 285 9.33 29.88 11.87
C ASN A 285 9.36 30.79 13.10
N VAL A 286 10.30 30.48 14.00
CA VAL A 286 10.51 31.18 15.25
C VAL A 286 12.00 31.50 15.35
N LYS A 287 12.32 32.79 15.50
CA LYS A 287 13.68 33.28 15.71
C LYS A 287 14.30 32.57 16.92
N ASP A 288 15.57 32.21 16.78
CA ASP A 288 16.40 31.54 17.80
C ASP A 288 15.92 30.11 18.18
N TYR A 289 15.01 29.53 17.38
CA TYR A 289 14.63 28.11 17.41
C TYR A 289 14.83 27.43 16.05
N TYR A 290 13.99 27.77 15.06
CA TYR A 290 14.04 27.22 13.71
C TYR A 290 13.35 28.18 12.75
N ARG A 291 13.90 28.36 11.54
CA ARG A 291 13.36 29.25 10.53
C ARG A 291 13.16 28.54 9.20
N GLU A 292 11.91 28.46 8.76
CA GLU A 292 11.56 27.94 7.45
C GLU A 292 11.73 29.02 6.35
N ALA A 293 12.23 28.64 5.17
CA ALA A 293 12.62 29.60 4.13
C ALA A 293 11.45 30.41 3.53
N ASN A 294 10.21 29.91 3.60
CA ASN A 294 9.02 30.62 3.17
C ASN A 294 7.83 30.35 4.12
N PRO A 295 7.70 31.10 5.22
CA PRO A 295 6.63 30.87 6.18
C PRO A 295 5.26 31.28 5.61
N GLN A 296 4.33 30.33 5.62
CA GLN A 296 3.00 30.47 5.03
C GLN A 296 1.96 29.74 5.88
N VAL A 297 0.69 30.13 5.73
CA VAL A 297 -0.46 29.30 6.14
C VAL A 297 -0.96 28.57 4.89
N ALA A 298 -1.01 27.25 4.95
CA ALA A 298 -1.37 26.40 3.82
C ALA A 298 -2.61 25.55 4.11
N LEU A 299 -3.55 25.51 3.16
CA LEU A 299 -4.71 24.62 3.13
C LEU A 299 -4.43 23.44 2.19
N TYR A 300 -4.61 22.23 2.69
CA TYR A 300 -4.50 20.97 1.98
C TYR A 300 -5.90 20.38 1.81
N LYS A 301 -6.42 20.44 0.58
CA LYS A 301 -7.79 20.05 0.28
C LYS A 301 -7.93 18.55 0.08
N ASN A 302 -8.97 17.98 0.68
CA ASN A 302 -9.35 16.57 0.54
C ASN A 302 -10.43 16.41 -0.55
N GLU A 303 -10.05 16.61 -1.82
CA GLU A 303 -10.99 16.68 -2.94
C GLU A 303 -11.31 15.29 -3.53
N VAL A 304 -10.42 14.29 -3.40
CA VAL A 304 -10.56 13.01 -4.12
C VAL A 304 -11.39 12.00 -3.32
N ARG A 305 -12.53 11.58 -3.89
CA ARG A 305 -13.23 10.36 -3.43
C ARG A 305 -12.42 9.18 -3.93
N GLN A 306 -11.49 8.67 -3.13
CA GLN A 306 -11.09 7.28 -3.32
C GLN A 306 -12.34 6.45 -2.94
N PRO A 307 -12.87 5.58 -3.83
CA PRO A 307 -13.83 4.58 -3.37
C PRO A 307 -13.22 3.85 -2.15
N PRO A 308 -14.03 3.38 -1.17
CA PRO A 308 -13.47 2.53 -0.13
C PRO A 308 -12.63 1.45 -0.82
N PRO A 309 -11.36 1.25 -0.44
CA PRO A 309 -10.52 0.25 -1.07
C PRO A 309 -11.32 -1.06 -1.11
N PRO A 310 -11.34 -1.76 -2.25
CA PRO A 310 -12.08 -3.00 -2.37
C PRO A 310 -11.69 -3.91 -1.21
N ARG A 311 -12.67 -4.55 -0.57
CA ARG A 311 -12.45 -5.39 0.62
C ARG A 311 -11.41 -6.48 0.34
N ALA A 312 -11.35 -6.93 -0.91
CA ALA A 312 -10.30 -7.78 -1.45
C ALA A 312 -9.31 -6.90 -2.24
N ARG A 313 -8.03 -6.91 -1.86
CA ARG A 313 -6.97 -6.18 -2.55
C ARG A 313 -5.78 -7.09 -2.82
N ILE A 314 -5.26 -7.01 -4.03
CA ILE A 314 -3.97 -7.61 -4.41
C ILE A 314 -2.86 -6.64 -4.02
N VAL A 315 -1.93 -7.09 -3.18
CA VAL A 315 -0.79 -6.28 -2.72
C VAL A 315 0.46 -6.74 -3.47
N GLY A 316 1.09 -5.81 -4.18
CA GLY A 316 2.36 -6.05 -4.84
C GLY A 316 3.55 -5.60 -4.00
N THR A 317 4.64 -6.37 -4.04
CA THR A 317 5.96 -6.00 -3.50
C THR A 317 7.05 -6.72 -4.31
N LEU A 318 8.28 -6.71 -3.80
CA LEU A 318 9.46 -7.33 -4.41
C LEU A 318 9.98 -8.51 -3.59
N TRP A 319 10.52 -9.50 -4.28
CA TRP A 319 11.40 -10.52 -3.71
C TRP A 319 12.64 -10.64 -4.59
N GLY A 320 13.78 -10.11 -4.12
CA GLY A 320 14.95 -9.94 -4.98
C GLY A 320 14.61 -9.05 -6.18
N ASN A 321 14.75 -9.58 -7.39
CA ASN A 321 14.44 -8.90 -8.66
C ASN A 321 13.09 -9.35 -9.26
N GLU A 322 12.27 -10.07 -8.50
CA GLU A 322 10.98 -10.63 -8.94
C GLU A 322 9.80 -9.94 -8.26
N GLY A 323 8.65 -9.97 -8.94
CA GLY A 323 7.40 -9.47 -8.38
C GLY A 323 6.82 -10.44 -7.35
N MET A 324 6.57 -9.98 -6.14
CA MET A 324 5.83 -10.73 -5.12
C MET A 324 4.38 -10.23 -5.08
N VAL A 325 3.44 -11.11 -5.39
CA VAL A 325 2.02 -10.80 -5.53
C VAL A 325 1.22 -11.50 -4.43
N TYR A 326 0.76 -10.74 -3.44
CA TYR A 326 -0.12 -11.23 -2.39
C TYR A 326 -1.59 -11.09 -2.79
N LEU A 327 -2.27 -12.22 -2.86
CA LEU A 327 -3.65 -12.37 -3.30
C LEU A 327 -4.57 -12.62 -2.10
N PRO A 328 -5.73 -11.96 -1.99
CA PRO A 328 -6.71 -12.32 -0.97
C PRO A 328 -7.16 -13.77 -1.17
N ASP A 329 -7.39 -14.50 -0.08
CA ASP A 329 -7.95 -15.86 -0.13
C ASP A 329 -9.40 -15.79 -0.66
N PRO A 330 -9.71 -16.38 -1.84
CA PRO A 330 -11.04 -16.27 -2.42
C PRO A 330 -12.13 -16.81 -1.49
N LYS A 331 -11.83 -17.83 -0.66
CA LYS A 331 -12.79 -18.40 0.29
C LYS A 331 -13.23 -17.42 1.38
N LYS A 332 -12.41 -16.41 1.65
CA LYS A 332 -12.67 -15.37 2.66
C LYS A 332 -13.34 -14.14 2.07
N MET A 333 -13.42 -14.03 0.74
CA MET A 333 -14.17 -12.98 0.06
C MET A 333 -15.66 -13.26 0.19
N LYS A 334 -16.45 -12.21 0.41
CA LYS A 334 -17.91 -12.32 0.43
C LYS A 334 -18.43 -12.41 -1.01
N LYS A 335 -19.60 -13.04 -1.17
CA LYS A 335 -20.27 -13.19 -2.47
C LYS A 335 -20.48 -11.86 -3.20
N ASP A 336 -20.72 -10.79 -2.44
CA ASP A 336 -20.98 -9.45 -2.96
C ASP A 336 -19.72 -8.57 -3.00
N ASP A 337 -18.53 -9.12 -2.68
CA ASP A 337 -17.28 -8.38 -2.86
C ASP A 337 -16.92 -8.37 -4.35
N ASP A 338 -16.45 -7.23 -4.87
CA ASP A 338 -15.98 -7.14 -6.25
C ASP A 338 -14.73 -8.01 -6.47
N PRO A 339 -14.55 -8.62 -7.66
CA PRO A 339 -13.30 -9.27 -8.01
C PRO A 339 -12.11 -8.32 -7.91
N ALA A 340 -11.01 -8.79 -7.33
CA ALA A 340 -9.77 -8.02 -7.26
C ALA A 340 -8.91 -8.34 -8.48
N GLY A 341 -8.28 -7.34 -9.12
CA GLY A 341 -7.40 -7.58 -10.25
C GLY A 341 -6.20 -6.64 -10.29
N ARG A 342 -5.07 -7.13 -10.82
CA ARG A 342 -3.83 -6.36 -10.96
C ARG A 342 -3.08 -6.79 -12.21
N ASP A 343 -2.69 -5.82 -13.03
CA ASP A 343 -1.87 -6.07 -14.22
C ASP A 343 -0.45 -6.43 -13.79
N LEU A 344 0.18 -7.39 -14.47
CA LEU A 344 1.51 -7.88 -14.13
C LEU A 344 2.53 -7.45 -15.19
N ILE A 345 2.36 -7.96 -16.39
CA ILE A 345 3.35 -7.83 -17.46
C ILE A 345 2.70 -8.06 -18.81
N MET A 346 3.25 -7.46 -19.86
CA MET A 346 2.99 -7.83 -21.23
C MET A 346 4.20 -8.57 -21.79
N VAL A 347 4.01 -9.78 -22.33
CA VAL A 347 5.07 -10.59 -22.98
C VAL A 347 4.55 -11.11 -24.31
N ALA A 348 5.32 -10.92 -25.39
CA ALA A 348 4.92 -11.33 -26.75
C ALA A 348 3.51 -10.83 -27.13
N ASN A 349 3.19 -9.58 -26.77
CA ASN A 349 1.89 -8.92 -26.91
C ASN A 349 0.73 -9.51 -26.09
N TYR A 350 0.93 -10.51 -25.26
CA TYR A 350 -0.07 -10.92 -24.27
C TYR A 350 0.04 -10.04 -23.03
N ASN A 351 -0.96 -9.21 -22.77
CA ASN A 351 -1.13 -8.56 -21.47
C ASN A 351 -1.64 -9.61 -20.47
N ILE A 352 -0.86 -9.83 -19.41
CA ILE A 352 -1.13 -10.84 -18.38
C ILE A 352 -1.54 -10.11 -17.10
N ARG A 353 -2.74 -10.41 -16.63
CA ARG A 353 -3.36 -9.85 -15.43
C ARG A 353 -3.76 -10.97 -14.49
N VAL A 354 -3.52 -10.78 -13.19
CA VAL A 354 -4.05 -11.69 -12.17
C VAL A 354 -5.38 -11.17 -11.64
N GLU A 355 -6.34 -12.06 -11.43
CA GLU A 355 -7.68 -11.75 -10.94
C GLU A 355 -8.09 -12.75 -9.86
N VAL A 356 -8.82 -12.28 -8.85
CA VAL A 356 -9.34 -13.07 -7.73
C VAL A 356 -10.84 -12.88 -7.62
N TYR A 357 -11.57 -14.00 -7.65
CA TYR A 357 -13.02 -14.04 -7.72
C TYR A 357 -13.64 -14.73 -6.49
N PRO A 358 -14.68 -14.15 -5.87
CA PRO A 358 -15.34 -14.77 -4.73
C PRO A 358 -16.16 -16.01 -5.15
N PRO A 359 -16.51 -16.89 -4.20
CA PRO A 359 -17.22 -18.12 -4.51
C PRO A 359 -18.60 -17.86 -5.14
N GLY A 360 -18.88 -18.57 -6.23
CA GLY A 360 -20.15 -18.49 -6.96
C GLY A 360 -20.36 -17.23 -7.80
N SER A 361 -19.31 -16.43 -8.01
CA SER A 361 -19.31 -15.30 -8.95
C SER A 361 -19.19 -15.75 -10.41
N LYS A 362 -19.13 -14.80 -11.33
CA LYS A 362 -18.98 -15.03 -12.77
C LYS A 362 -17.76 -14.30 -13.32
N VAL A 363 -17.08 -14.93 -14.27
CA VAL A 363 -16.03 -14.32 -15.07
C VAL A 363 -16.59 -14.04 -16.45
N TYR A 364 -16.33 -12.86 -17.00
CA TYR A 364 -16.78 -12.46 -18.34
C TYR A 364 -15.54 -12.28 -19.22
N PRO A 365 -15.24 -13.22 -20.14
CA PRO A 365 -14.25 -13.00 -21.19
C PRO A 365 -14.65 -11.79 -22.05
N ALA A 366 -13.71 -10.90 -22.37
CA ALA A 366 -14.05 -9.74 -23.20
C ALA A 366 -14.21 -10.11 -24.69
N ASP A 367 -13.53 -11.17 -25.12
CA ASP A 367 -13.67 -11.81 -26.43
C ASP A 367 -13.25 -13.29 -26.38
N ALA A 368 -13.66 -14.08 -27.36
CA ALA A 368 -13.38 -15.53 -27.44
C ALA A 368 -11.90 -15.88 -27.69
N LYS A 369 -10.99 -14.89 -27.74
CA LYS A 369 -9.55 -15.09 -27.95
C LYS A 369 -8.74 -14.84 -26.68
N GLU A 370 -9.37 -14.45 -25.57
CA GLU A 370 -8.70 -14.33 -24.28
C GLU A 370 -8.39 -15.71 -23.69
N GLY A 371 -7.16 -15.87 -23.19
CA GLY A 371 -6.75 -17.07 -22.45
C GLY A 371 -7.04 -16.93 -20.96
N ILE A 372 -7.59 -17.97 -20.35
CA ILE A 372 -7.90 -18.04 -18.92
C ILE A 372 -7.14 -19.22 -18.32
N LYS A 373 -6.15 -18.93 -17.48
CA LYS A 373 -5.39 -19.93 -16.72
C LYS A 373 -5.73 -19.83 -15.24
N VAL A 374 -6.27 -20.90 -14.67
CA VAL A 374 -6.56 -20.94 -13.24
C VAL A 374 -5.27 -21.17 -12.45
N LEU A 375 -5.09 -20.45 -11.34
CA LEU A 375 -3.99 -20.66 -10.38
C LEU A 375 -4.47 -21.32 -9.08
N TYR A 376 -5.72 -21.08 -8.69
CA TYR A 376 -6.35 -21.68 -7.51
C TYR A 376 -7.87 -21.78 -7.70
N GLY A 377 -8.49 -22.79 -7.09
CA GLY A 377 -9.93 -23.01 -7.16
C GLY A 377 -10.33 -23.59 -8.52
N SER A 378 -11.51 -23.23 -9.02
CA SER A 378 -11.94 -23.69 -10.34
C SER A 378 -12.99 -22.79 -10.96
N ILE A 379 -13.08 -22.89 -12.30
CA ILE A 379 -14.03 -22.16 -13.11
C ILE A 379 -14.68 -23.15 -14.09
N GLY A 380 -16.01 -23.14 -14.16
CA GLY A 380 -16.79 -23.95 -15.10
C GLY A 380 -17.20 -23.16 -16.35
N ASP A 381 -17.13 -23.85 -17.46
CA ASP A 381 -17.60 -23.51 -18.81
C ASP A 381 -18.66 -24.57 -19.22
N VAL A 382 -19.43 -24.36 -20.29
CA VAL A 382 -20.26 -25.42 -20.90
C VAL A 382 -19.45 -26.66 -21.30
N ASP A 383 -18.20 -26.47 -21.73
CA ASP A 383 -17.33 -27.55 -22.23
C ASP A 383 -16.59 -28.31 -21.10
N GLY A 384 -16.59 -27.79 -19.87
CA GLY A 384 -15.92 -28.43 -18.74
C GLY A 384 -15.40 -27.47 -17.68
N GLU A 385 -14.49 -27.96 -16.85
CA GLU A 385 -13.97 -27.21 -15.71
C GLU A 385 -12.48 -26.88 -15.89
N PHE A 386 -12.13 -25.60 -15.81
CA PHE A 386 -10.78 -25.09 -15.76
C PHE A 386 -10.24 -25.22 -14.33
N LYS A 387 -9.07 -25.86 -14.20
CA LYS A 387 -8.39 -26.10 -12.92
C LYS A 387 -6.94 -25.64 -12.97
N PRO A 388 -6.30 -25.42 -11.81
CA PRO A 388 -4.89 -25.09 -11.72
C PRO A 388 -4.01 -26.11 -12.44
N LEU A 389 -4.30 -27.39 -12.22
CA LEU A 389 -3.60 -28.53 -12.82
C LEU A 389 -4.61 -29.39 -13.59
N GLY A 390 -4.23 -29.82 -14.80
CA GLY A 390 -4.99 -30.80 -15.56
C GLY A 390 -4.86 -32.21 -14.97
N HIS A 391 -5.91 -33.02 -15.09
CA HIS A 391 -5.92 -34.41 -14.62
C HIS A 391 -5.32 -35.40 -15.61
N SER A 392 -5.32 -35.07 -16.91
CA SER A 392 -4.84 -36.03 -17.91
C SER A 392 -3.31 -36.06 -17.97
N LYS A 393 -2.79 -37.28 -18.10
CA LYS A 393 -1.38 -37.56 -18.35
C LYS A 393 -0.93 -36.90 -19.66
N PHE A 394 0.31 -36.45 -19.68
CA PHE A 394 1.03 -36.09 -20.91
C PHE A 394 0.91 -37.22 -21.95
N PRO A 395 0.76 -36.91 -23.27
CA PRO A 395 0.91 -35.62 -23.94
C PRO A 395 -0.42 -34.90 -24.20
N LYS A 396 -1.49 -35.25 -23.47
CA LYS A 396 -2.78 -34.56 -23.63
C LYS A 396 -2.58 -33.06 -23.41
N LYS A 397 -3.25 -32.23 -24.22
CA LYS A 397 -3.16 -30.77 -24.16
C LYS A 397 -4.53 -30.13 -23.99
N TYR A 398 -4.53 -28.89 -23.53
CA TYR A 398 -5.71 -28.11 -23.20
C TYR A 398 -5.60 -26.72 -23.83
N ARG A 399 -6.73 -26.17 -24.27
CA ARG A 399 -6.83 -24.78 -24.68
C ARG A 399 -7.25 -23.94 -23.48
N LEU A 400 -6.65 -22.77 -23.35
CA LEU A 400 -7.01 -21.81 -22.30
C LEU A 400 -8.12 -20.85 -22.74
N THR A 401 -8.53 -20.89 -24.00
CA THR A 401 -9.62 -20.07 -24.55
C THR A 401 -10.97 -20.71 -24.32
N THR A 402 -12.00 -19.87 -24.17
CA THR A 402 -13.41 -20.26 -24.08
C THR A 402 -14.21 -19.57 -25.17
N HIS A 403 -15.33 -20.18 -25.59
CA HIS A 403 -16.32 -19.55 -26.47
C HIS A 403 -17.55 -19.06 -25.71
N ASP A 404 -17.61 -19.27 -24.39
CA ASP A 404 -18.73 -18.89 -23.55
C ASP A 404 -18.76 -17.39 -23.26
N GLU A 405 -19.98 -16.85 -23.15
CA GLU A 405 -20.20 -15.46 -22.75
C GLU A 405 -19.81 -15.20 -21.29
N TYR A 406 -19.90 -16.23 -20.44
CA TYR A 406 -19.48 -16.16 -19.04
C TYR A 406 -19.07 -17.53 -18.51
N LEU A 407 -18.13 -17.51 -17.57
CA LEU A 407 -17.68 -18.68 -16.86
C LEU A 407 -18.13 -18.64 -15.39
N SER A 408 -18.52 -19.79 -14.84
CA SER A 408 -19.03 -19.92 -13.48
C SER A 408 -17.91 -20.23 -12.49
N VAL A 409 -17.69 -19.36 -11.51
CA VAL A 409 -16.67 -19.59 -10.47
C VAL A 409 -17.19 -20.60 -9.45
N SER A 410 -16.32 -21.49 -8.98
CA SER A 410 -16.64 -22.46 -7.92
C SER A 410 -17.37 -21.83 -6.74
N LYS A 411 -18.47 -22.45 -6.32
CA LYS A 411 -19.29 -21.99 -5.18
C LYS A 411 -18.64 -22.20 -3.82
N THR A 412 -17.59 -23.03 -3.74
CA THR A 412 -16.95 -23.41 -2.48
C THR A 412 -15.56 -22.82 -2.33
N THR A 413 -14.81 -22.71 -3.42
CA THR A 413 -13.39 -22.32 -3.38
C THR A 413 -13.15 -20.90 -3.88
N GLY A 414 -14.06 -20.31 -4.67
CA GLY A 414 -13.72 -19.14 -5.48
C GLY A 414 -12.68 -19.49 -6.54
N ALA A 415 -12.01 -18.49 -7.11
CA ALA A 415 -10.91 -18.74 -8.04
C ALA A 415 -9.85 -17.62 -8.03
N VAL A 416 -8.61 -18.00 -8.32
CA VAL A 416 -7.54 -17.10 -8.76
C VAL A 416 -7.23 -17.46 -10.20
N ILE A 417 -7.18 -16.48 -11.10
CA ILE A 417 -6.84 -16.69 -12.51
C ILE A 417 -5.77 -15.73 -13.00
N LEU A 418 -5.07 -16.16 -14.05
CA LEU A 418 -4.39 -15.29 -15.00
C LEU A 418 -5.27 -15.13 -16.22
N ARG A 419 -5.53 -13.88 -16.59
CA ARG A 419 -6.13 -13.49 -17.87
C ARG A 419 -5.02 -13.09 -18.82
N LEU A 420 -4.99 -13.71 -19.99
CA LEU A 420 -4.01 -13.49 -21.05
C LEU A 420 -4.72 -12.89 -22.26
N LYS A 421 -4.57 -11.58 -22.46
CA LYS A 421 -5.19 -10.86 -23.58
C LYS A 421 -4.15 -10.46 -24.62
N HIS A 422 -4.32 -10.92 -25.85
CA HIS A 422 -3.42 -10.53 -26.93
C HIS A 422 -3.74 -9.13 -27.47
N ASN A 423 -2.74 -8.24 -27.48
CA ASN A 423 -2.82 -6.89 -28.03
C ASN A 423 -2.21 -6.87 -29.44
N GLY A 424 -3.03 -7.13 -30.46
CA GLY A 424 -2.61 -7.18 -31.87
C GLY A 424 -2.99 -8.50 -32.54
N GLU A 425 -2.23 -8.92 -33.55
CA GLU A 425 -2.48 -10.15 -34.31
C GLU A 425 -2.15 -11.43 -33.50
N PRO A 426 -3.14 -12.28 -33.13
CA PRO A 426 -2.97 -13.40 -32.18
C PRO A 426 -2.03 -14.54 -32.59
N LYS A 427 -1.47 -14.50 -33.81
CA LYS A 427 -0.53 -15.49 -34.35
C LYS A 427 0.78 -14.85 -34.80
N ARG A 428 1.07 -13.66 -34.28
CA ARG A 428 2.33 -12.98 -34.59
C ARG A 428 3.50 -13.83 -34.13
N GLN A 429 4.43 -14.05 -35.05
CA GLN A 429 5.70 -14.72 -34.80
C GLN A 429 6.80 -13.67 -34.64
N TRP A 430 7.90 -14.05 -33.99
CA TRP A 430 9.01 -13.15 -33.66
C TRP A 430 10.31 -13.71 -34.22
N CYS A 431 11.02 -12.92 -35.03
CA CYS A 431 12.35 -13.31 -35.51
C CYS A 431 13.39 -13.22 -34.36
N PRO A 432 14.43 -14.07 -34.31
CA PRO A 432 15.50 -14.01 -33.30
C PRO A 432 16.22 -12.67 -33.20
N GLN A 433 16.26 -11.90 -34.29
CA GLN A 433 16.86 -10.56 -34.36
C GLN A 433 15.92 -9.47 -33.82
N GLU A 434 14.62 -9.76 -33.72
CA GLU A 434 13.63 -8.87 -33.13
C GLU A 434 13.58 -9.09 -31.62
N LYS A 435 13.56 -8.00 -30.85
CA LYS A 435 13.33 -8.09 -29.42
C LYS A 435 11.87 -8.44 -29.17
N VAL A 436 11.60 -9.63 -28.62
CA VAL A 436 10.26 -10.01 -28.14
C VAL A 436 9.76 -8.91 -27.19
N PRO A 437 8.57 -8.32 -27.42
CA PRO A 437 8.13 -7.18 -26.65
C PRO A 437 7.84 -7.58 -25.22
N VAL A 438 8.41 -6.82 -24.30
CA VAL A 438 8.14 -6.89 -22.86
C VAL A 438 7.77 -5.50 -22.39
N LYS A 439 6.67 -5.39 -21.65
CA LYS A 439 6.30 -4.17 -20.93
C LYS A 439 5.93 -4.54 -19.50
N ASN A 440 6.68 -4.00 -18.54
CA ASN A 440 6.36 -4.15 -17.13
C ASN A 440 5.13 -3.28 -16.81
N LEU A 441 4.07 -3.93 -16.29
CA LEU A 441 2.80 -3.27 -15.96
C LEU A 441 2.52 -3.30 -14.45
N PHE A 442 3.38 -3.97 -13.68
CA PHE A 442 3.27 -4.11 -12.24
C PHE A 442 3.74 -2.84 -11.52
N ASP A 443 2.82 -1.90 -11.37
CA ASP A 443 2.99 -0.68 -10.58
C ASP A 443 2.90 -1.00 -9.08
N MET A 444 3.92 -0.66 -8.30
CA MET A 444 4.01 -0.79 -6.83
C MET A 444 4.19 0.57 -6.12
N ASN A 445 3.81 1.68 -6.76
CA ASN A 445 3.83 3.00 -6.14
C ASN A 445 2.92 3.07 -4.89
N ASP A 446 1.91 2.20 -4.81
CA ASP A 446 1.04 2.05 -3.65
C ASP A 446 1.76 1.59 -2.38
N VAL A 447 2.96 1.03 -2.51
CA VAL A 447 3.88 0.68 -1.41
C VAL A 447 5.24 1.38 -1.52
N GLY A 448 5.36 2.38 -2.41
CA GLY A 448 6.57 3.20 -2.58
C GLY A 448 7.73 2.54 -3.33
N LEU A 449 7.48 1.46 -4.08
CA LEU A 449 8.54 0.68 -4.76
C LEU A 449 8.65 0.94 -6.28
N GLY A 450 7.84 1.83 -6.85
CA GLY A 450 7.91 2.16 -8.28
C GLY A 450 7.41 1.02 -9.19
N MET A 451 7.99 0.90 -10.38
CA MET A 451 7.68 -0.19 -11.32
C MET A 451 8.80 -1.24 -11.34
N LEU A 452 8.41 -2.50 -11.49
CA LEU A 452 9.34 -3.61 -11.67
C LEU A 452 10.02 -3.54 -13.05
N ASP A 453 11.30 -3.94 -13.14
CA ASP A 453 12.06 -4.00 -14.41
C ASP A 453 12.50 -5.44 -14.75
N LEU A 454 11.59 -6.24 -15.30
CA LEU A 454 11.91 -7.57 -15.82
C LEU A 454 12.37 -7.50 -17.28
N LYS A 455 13.38 -8.31 -17.62
CA LYS A 455 13.92 -8.44 -18.98
C LYS A 455 14.40 -9.86 -19.23
N PHE A 456 14.36 -10.28 -20.50
CA PHE A 456 14.99 -11.51 -20.94
C PHE A 456 16.52 -11.41 -20.83
N ILE A 457 17.12 -12.44 -20.24
CA ILE A 457 18.56 -12.65 -20.11
C ILE A 457 18.89 -13.96 -20.83
N GLN A 458 19.94 -13.97 -21.63
CA GLN A 458 20.37 -15.20 -22.29
C GLN A 458 20.81 -16.20 -21.22
N VAL A 459 20.41 -17.46 -21.33
CA VAL A 459 20.60 -18.44 -20.25
C VAL A 459 22.07 -18.61 -19.89
N LYS A 460 23.00 -18.54 -20.84
CA LYS A 460 24.45 -18.57 -20.57
C LYS A 460 24.94 -17.47 -19.64
N ASP A 461 24.25 -16.34 -19.57
CA ASP A 461 24.60 -15.17 -18.77
C ASP A 461 23.92 -15.20 -17.39
N THR A 462 23.09 -16.22 -17.10
CA THR A 462 22.57 -16.45 -15.76
C THR A 462 23.61 -17.17 -14.90
N TRP A 463 23.46 -17.07 -13.58
CA TRP A 463 24.41 -17.70 -12.65
C TRP A 463 24.41 -19.24 -12.70
N TRP A 464 23.38 -19.85 -13.29
CA TRP A 464 23.20 -21.31 -13.38
C TRP A 464 23.31 -21.85 -14.81
N GLY A 465 23.34 -21.00 -15.85
CA GLY A 465 23.15 -21.43 -17.23
C GLY A 465 24.41 -21.46 -18.10
N ALA A 466 25.61 -21.27 -17.53
CA ALA A 466 26.88 -21.21 -18.28
C ALA A 466 27.06 -22.36 -19.29
N ASP A 467 26.63 -23.58 -18.93
CA ASP A 467 26.78 -24.76 -19.79
C ASP A 467 25.94 -24.70 -21.07
N PHE A 468 24.95 -23.80 -21.19
CA PHE A 468 24.09 -23.67 -22.38
C PHE A 468 24.79 -23.02 -23.58
N GLY A 469 25.99 -22.44 -23.40
CA GLY A 469 26.78 -21.86 -24.47
C GLY A 469 26.01 -20.78 -25.26
N ASP A 470 26.33 -20.59 -26.53
CA ASP A 470 25.73 -19.52 -27.36
C ASP A 470 24.32 -19.85 -27.92
N ALA A 471 23.60 -20.81 -27.34
CA ALA A 471 22.23 -21.11 -27.75
C ALA A 471 21.34 -19.86 -27.63
N HIS A 472 20.46 -19.64 -28.63
CA HIS A 472 19.44 -18.59 -28.57
C HIS A 472 18.32 -19.03 -27.60
N PHE A 473 18.65 -19.04 -26.32
CA PHE A 473 17.80 -19.50 -25.24
C PHE A 473 17.82 -18.46 -24.13
N PHE A 474 16.66 -17.91 -23.79
CA PHE A 474 16.54 -16.80 -22.84
C PHE A 474 15.53 -17.14 -21.75
N ASN A 475 15.83 -16.66 -20.54
CA ASN A 475 14.93 -16.69 -19.40
C ASN A 475 14.58 -15.26 -18.99
N MET A 476 13.34 -15.06 -18.59
CA MET A 476 12.93 -13.89 -17.83
C MET A 476 12.21 -14.41 -16.59
N THR A 477 12.80 -14.09 -15.43
CA THR A 477 12.15 -14.29 -14.14
C THR A 477 10.82 -13.53 -14.08
N GLY A 478 9.99 -13.81 -13.07
CA GLY A 478 8.66 -13.21 -13.07
C GLY A 478 8.08 -12.96 -11.69
N PHE A 479 7.01 -13.70 -11.38
CA PHE A 479 6.11 -13.37 -10.29
C PHE A 479 5.86 -14.55 -9.38
N HIS A 480 6.00 -14.33 -8.08
CA HIS A 480 5.52 -15.23 -7.04
C HIS A 480 4.10 -14.87 -6.64
N PHE A 481 3.20 -15.85 -6.64
CA PHE A 481 1.83 -15.69 -6.14
C PHE A 481 1.69 -16.35 -4.78
N ARG A 482 1.23 -15.58 -3.79
CA ARG A 482 0.98 -16.07 -2.44
C ARG A 482 -0.34 -15.57 -1.89
N PHE A 483 -0.97 -16.33 -1.01
CA PHE A 483 -2.12 -15.80 -0.28
C PHE A 483 -1.69 -14.71 0.71
N LEU A 484 -2.49 -13.65 0.82
CA LEU A 484 -2.21 -12.48 1.64
C LEU A 484 -2.28 -12.83 3.13
N GLU A 485 -3.22 -13.68 3.53
CA GLU A 485 -3.55 -13.96 4.91
C GLU A 485 -2.57 -14.94 5.58
N ASN A 486 -2.20 -16.02 4.88
CA ASN A 486 -1.34 -17.08 5.44
C ASN A 486 0.03 -17.16 4.77
N LYS A 487 0.30 -16.33 3.75
CA LYS A 487 1.56 -16.30 2.99
C LYS A 487 1.91 -17.62 2.29
N GLN A 488 0.95 -18.53 2.14
CA GLN A 488 1.12 -19.80 1.45
C GLN A 488 1.43 -19.55 -0.03
N ASN A 489 2.43 -20.25 -0.55
CA ASN A 489 2.83 -20.16 -1.95
C ASN A 489 1.79 -20.88 -2.83
N ILE A 490 1.43 -20.25 -3.95
CA ILE A 490 0.49 -20.79 -4.92
C ILE A 490 1.27 -21.29 -6.12
N ALA A 491 1.93 -20.37 -6.81
CA ALA A 491 2.77 -20.66 -7.96
C ALA A 491 3.85 -19.60 -8.13
N HIS A 492 4.92 -19.96 -8.82
CA HIS A 492 5.87 -19.03 -9.41
C HIS A 492 5.68 -19.02 -10.93
N MET A 493 5.74 -17.84 -11.55
CA MET A 493 5.56 -17.64 -12.98
C MET A 493 6.82 -17.03 -13.58
N GLN A 494 7.31 -17.63 -14.66
CA GLN A 494 8.44 -17.12 -15.43
C GLN A 494 8.24 -17.35 -16.93
N PHE A 495 9.10 -16.75 -17.75
CA PHE A 495 8.99 -16.78 -19.21
C PHE A 495 10.28 -17.21 -19.88
N TRP A 496 10.15 -17.79 -21.05
CA TRP A 496 11.26 -18.36 -21.78
C TRP A 496 11.14 -18.11 -23.28
N ILE A 497 12.30 -18.03 -23.94
CA ILE A 497 12.41 -17.92 -25.40
C ILE A 497 13.39 -18.97 -25.89
N ALA A 498 13.01 -19.75 -26.91
CA ALA A 498 13.91 -20.67 -27.60
C ALA A 498 13.91 -20.37 -29.10
N GLY A 499 15.10 -20.15 -29.65
CA GLY A 499 15.29 -19.97 -31.08
C GLY A 499 15.11 -21.26 -31.88
N PRO A 500 15.15 -21.19 -33.21
CA PRO A 500 14.93 -22.34 -34.08
C PRO A 500 15.83 -23.54 -33.74
N ASN A 501 15.24 -24.73 -33.62
CA ASN A 501 15.91 -25.99 -33.29
C ASN A 501 16.67 -26.01 -31.93
N VAL A 502 16.41 -25.05 -31.04
CA VAL A 502 17.02 -25.04 -29.70
C VAL A 502 16.38 -26.11 -28.82
N ASP A 503 17.21 -27.00 -28.28
CA ASP A 503 16.86 -27.97 -27.24
C ASP A 503 17.16 -27.37 -25.87
N CYS A 504 16.14 -27.19 -25.04
CA CYS A 504 16.24 -26.57 -23.72
C CYS A 504 16.80 -27.53 -22.64
N ARG A 505 17.27 -28.70 -23.06
CA ARG A 505 17.90 -29.79 -22.30
C ARG A 505 16.96 -30.53 -21.35
N LEU A 506 17.17 -31.83 -21.29
CA LEU A 506 16.47 -32.73 -20.39
C LEU A 506 16.83 -32.46 -18.93
N HIS A 507 15.80 -32.32 -18.10
CA HIS A 507 15.91 -32.15 -16.65
C HIS A 507 14.71 -32.84 -15.95
N ASP A 508 14.75 -32.92 -14.62
CA ASP A 508 13.77 -33.68 -13.83
C ASP A 508 13.37 -33.02 -12.50
N HIS A 509 13.71 -31.74 -12.29
CA HIS A 509 13.36 -30.97 -11.08
C HIS A 509 13.72 -31.70 -9.77
N SER A 510 14.85 -32.41 -9.75
CA SER A 510 15.30 -33.14 -8.56
C SER A 510 15.83 -32.21 -7.46
N ASP A 511 16.13 -30.96 -7.77
CA ASP A 511 16.68 -29.90 -6.93
C ASP A 511 15.64 -29.02 -6.23
N ASN A 512 14.44 -28.85 -6.81
CA ASN A 512 13.37 -28.04 -6.25
C ASN A 512 11.98 -28.70 -6.40
N SER A 513 11.04 -28.38 -5.52
CA SER A 513 9.75 -29.09 -5.41
C SER A 513 8.57 -28.25 -5.89
N PHE A 514 8.14 -28.45 -7.13
CA PHE A 514 6.94 -27.84 -7.70
C PHE A 514 6.27 -28.75 -8.73
N LYS A 515 5.04 -28.40 -9.12
CA LYS A 515 4.32 -29.01 -10.24
C LYS A 515 4.25 -27.97 -11.36
N GLU A 516 5.04 -28.14 -12.41
CA GLU A 516 5.09 -27.20 -13.52
C GLU A 516 4.13 -27.51 -14.68
N LEU A 517 3.65 -26.46 -15.31
CA LEU A 517 2.95 -26.49 -16.59
C LEU A 517 3.47 -25.36 -17.49
N HIS A 518 3.51 -25.63 -18.79
CA HIS A 518 3.94 -24.67 -19.80
C HIS A 518 2.82 -24.30 -20.74
N THR A 519 2.62 -22.99 -20.91
CA THR A 519 1.66 -22.40 -21.85
C THR A 519 2.41 -21.68 -22.95
N CYS A 520 2.19 -22.08 -24.20
CA CYS A 520 2.78 -21.40 -25.35
C CYS A 520 2.14 -20.00 -25.54
N LEU A 521 2.96 -18.97 -25.74
CA LEU A 521 2.54 -17.61 -26.07
C LEU A 521 2.82 -17.30 -27.54
N SER A 522 3.92 -17.78 -28.10
CA SER A 522 4.23 -17.65 -29.52
C SER A 522 4.93 -18.91 -30.01
N GLN A 523 4.52 -19.40 -31.17
CA GLN A 523 5.06 -20.61 -31.79
C GLN A 523 5.92 -20.19 -33.00
N GLY A 524 7.23 -20.44 -32.91
CA GLY A 524 8.23 -20.03 -33.89
C GLY A 524 8.36 -20.97 -35.09
N THR A 525 7.82 -22.19 -34.97
CA THR A 525 7.92 -23.20 -36.02
C THR A 525 7.01 -22.86 -37.21
N THR A 526 7.52 -23.03 -38.44
CA THR A 526 6.74 -22.89 -39.68
C THR A 526 6.34 -24.23 -40.32
N SER A 527 6.73 -25.35 -39.70
CA SER A 527 6.42 -26.71 -40.16
C SER A 527 4.97 -27.08 -39.84
N HIS A 528 4.32 -27.79 -40.78
CA HIS A 528 2.98 -28.36 -40.60
C HIS A 528 3.00 -29.79 -40.03
N LYS A 529 4.18 -30.40 -39.88
CA LYS A 529 4.32 -31.72 -39.23
C LYS A 529 4.35 -31.53 -37.72
N ASP A 530 3.39 -32.14 -37.02
CA ASP A 530 3.27 -32.06 -35.56
C ASP A 530 4.55 -32.45 -34.83
N SER A 531 5.27 -33.48 -35.29
CA SER A 531 6.55 -33.91 -34.72
C SER A 531 7.65 -32.82 -34.77
N CYS A 532 7.47 -31.80 -35.60
CA CYS A 532 8.43 -30.72 -35.78
C CYS A 532 7.98 -29.40 -35.15
N VAL A 533 6.77 -29.32 -34.61
CA VAL A 533 6.28 -28.10 -33.95
C VAL A 533 6.98 -27.95 -32.61
N GLY A 534 7.27 -26.72 -32.18
CA GLY A 534 7.85 -26.46 -30.88
C GLY A 534 6.93 -26.91 -29.75
N GLY A 535 7.48 -27.49 -28.70
CA GLY A 535 6.67 -27.99 -27.59
C GLY A 535 7.44 -28.85 -26.61
N MET A 536 6.67 -29.50 -25.73
CA MET A 536 7.22 -30.32 -24.65
C MET A 536 7.45 -31.75 -25.11
N TRP A 537 8.54 -32.33 -24.64
CA TRP A 537 8.94 -33.72 -24.83
C TRP A 537 9.15 -34.40 -23.49
N ALA A 538 8.61 -35.61 -23.35
CA ALA A 538 8.82 -36.47 -22.18
C ALA A 538 8.92 -37.94 -22.63
N PRO A 539 9.42 -38.88 -21.80
CA PRO A 539 9.64 -40.25 -22.23
C PRO A 539 8.33 -40.97 -22.51
N LYS A 540 8.33 -41.89 -23.48
CA LYS A 540 7.24 -42.83 -23.67
C LYS A 540 6.96 -43.62 -22.40
N GLU A 541 5.73 -44.08 -22.23
CA GLU A 541 5.30 -44.81 -21.03
C GLU A 541 6.25 -45.94 -20.58
N LYS A 542 6.80 -46.71 -21.53
CA LYS A 542 7.77 -47.78 -21.23
C LYS A 542 9.11 -47.30 -20.62
N TYR A 543 9.46 -46.04 -20.79
CA TYR A 543 10.69 -45.42 -20.28
C TYR A 543 10.40 -44.40 -19.16
N TYR A 544 9.15 -44.24 -18.76
CA TYR A 544 8.73 -43.14 -17.88
C TYR A 544 9.40 -43.19 -16.50
N ASN A 545 9.69 -44.40 -15.99
CA ASN A 545 10.34 -44.60 -14.69
C ASN A 545 11.87 -44.74 -14.79
N GLU A 546 12.46 -44.56 -15.98
CA GLU A 546 13.91 -44.64 -16.16
C GLU A 546 14.61 -43.39 -15.59
N PRO A 547 15.85 -43.52 -15.07
CA PRO A 547 16.60 -42.38 -14.56
C PRO A 547 16.94 -41.37 -15.66
N LEU A 548 17.11 -40.10 -15.28
CA LEU A 548 17.41 -39.00 -16.21
C LEU A 548 18.58 -39.30 -17.16
N ASP A 549 19.63 -39.94 -16.68
CA ASP A 549 20.81 -40.29 -17.49
C ASP A 549 20.49 -41.31 -18.59
N GLU A 550 19.55 -42.23 -18.35
CA GLU A 550 19.11 -43.17 -19.38
C GLU A 550 18.23 -42.46 -20.42
N ILE A 551 17.36 -41.55 -20.00
CA ILE A 551 16.57 -40.72 -20.93
C ILE A 551 17.49 -39.86 -21.81
N LYS A 552 18.54 -39.26 -21.23
CA LYS A 552 19.58 -38.54 -21.97
C LYS A 552 20.26 -39.45 -23.01
N ARG A 553 20.65 -40.68 -22.64
CA ARG A 553 21.22 -41.66 -23.57
C ARG A 553 20.27 -42.03 -24.70
N LEU A 554 18.97 -42.21 -24.41
CA LEU A 554 17.96 -42.49 -25.43
C LEU A 554 17.81 -41.32 -26.40
N ARG A 555 17.75 -40.10 -25.88
CA ARG A 555 17.71 -38.86 -26.68
C ARG A 555 18.95 -38.71 -27.55
N ASP A 556 20.14 -38.99 -27.02
CA ASP A 556 21.40 -38.82 -27.73
C ASP A 556 21.58 -39.75 -28.93
N LYS A 557 20.83 -40.87 -28.99
CA LYS A 557 20.74 -41.72 -30.20
C LYS A 557 20.22 -40.95 -31.42
N CYS A 558 19.45 -39.89 -31.20
CA CYS A 558 18.90 -39.02 -32.24
C CYS A 558 19.74 -37.78 -32.54
N SER A 559 20.83 -37.57 -31.81
CA SER A 559 21.63 -36.34 -31.86
C SER A 559 22.97 -36.50 -32.59
N GLN A 560 23.29 -37.71 -33.08
CA GLN A 560 24.59 -38.06 -33.66
C GLN A 560 24.92 -37.41 -35.02
N GLY A 561 24.20 -36.36 -35.46
CA GLY A 561 24.33 -35.81 -36.81
C GLY A 561 24.35 -34.29 -36.98
N GLY A 562 24.39 -33.47 -35.91
CA GLY A 562 24.42 -32.01 -36.06
C GLY A 562 23.22 -31.45 -36.84
N HIS A 563 22.01 -31.84 -36.44
CA HIS A 563 20.79 -31.61 -37.22
C HIS A 563 20.42 -30.12 -37.31
N LYS A 564 20.46 -29.58 -38.54
CA LYS A 564 19.89 -28.27 -38.91
C LYS A 564 18.38 -28.32 -39.23
N GLY A 565 17.73 -29.46 -39.01
CA GLY A 565 16.32 -29.71 -39.34
C GLY A 565 15.58 -30.44 -38.22
N CYS A 566 14.29 -30.71 -38.44
CA CYS A 566 13.39 -31.33 -37.46
C CYS A 566 13.95 -32.63 -36.86
N GLN A 567 14.17 -32.63 -35.54
CA GLN A 567 14.65 -33.80 -34.79
C GLN A 567 13.52 -34.75 -34.36
N GLY A 568 12.26 -34.31 -34.45
CA GLY A 568 11.13 -34.99 -33.84
C GLY A 568 10.85 -36.40 -34.33
N VAL A 569 11.07 -36.70 -35.61
CA VAL A 569 10.80 -38.04 -36.17
C VAL A 569 11.66 -39.11 -35.49
N CYS A 570 12.93 -38.81 -35.19
CA CYS A 570 13.77 -39.75 -34.45
C CYS A 570 13.38 -39.81 -32.97
N LEU A 571 13.16 -38.64 -32.35
CA LEU A 571 12.84 -38.54 -30.92
C LEU A 571 11.55 -39.28 -30.57
N GLU A 572 10.56 -39.31 -31.48
CA GLU A 572 9.31 -40.06 -31.32
C GLU A 572 9.50 -41.56 -31.11
N HIS A 573 10.67 -42.15 -31.42
CA HIS A 573 10.94 -43.54 -31.05
C HIS A 573 11.07 -43.75 -29.53
N TYR A 574 11.49 -42.72 -28.80
CA TYR A 574 11.86 -42.80 -27.38
C TYR A 574 11.00 -41.88 -26.49
N LEU A 575 10.60 -40.74 -27.03
CA LEU A 575 9.87 -39.68 -26.35
C LEU A 575 8.48 -39.50 -26.97
N GLU A 576 7.55 -38.98 -26.18
CA GLU A 576 6.26 -38.45 -26.62
C GLU A 576 6.37 -36.94 -26.79
N HIS A 577 5.73 -36.44 -27.84
CA HIS A 577 5.71 -35.02 -28.17
C HIS A 577 4.34 -34.41 -27.87
N CYS A 578 4.34 -33.25 -27.23
CA CYS A 578 3.17 -32.39 -27.07
C CYS A 578 3.42 -31.04 -27.77
N PRO A 579 3.01 -30.90 -29.05
CA PRO A 579 3.12 -29.64 -29.76
C PRO A 579 2.10 -28.63 -29.23
N LEU A 580 2.58 -27.43 -28.86
CA LEU A 580 1.75 -26.41 -28.23
C LEU A 580 1.61 -25.17 -29.14
N GLN A 581 0.37 -24.87 -29.52
CA GLN A 581 0.02 -23.60 -30.17
C GLN A 581 -0.20 -22.50 -29.12
N PRO A 582 -0.21 -21.21 -29.51
CA PRO A 582 -0.49 -20.12 -28.57
C PRO A 582 -1.79 -20.37 -27.77
N LEU A 583 -1.72 -20.13 -26.46
CA LEU A 583 -2.77 -20.43 -25.46
C LEU A 583 -3.13 -21.92 -25.32
N GLU A 584 -2.25 -22.83 -25.73
CA GLU A 584 -2.31 -24.25 -25.37
C GLU A 584 -1.31 -24.58 -24.25
N GLU A 585 -1.72 -25.50 -23.38
CA GLU A 585 -0.95 -26.02 -22.24
C GLU A 585 -0.93 -27.55 -22.28
N HIS A 586 0.18 -28.16 -21.87
CA HIS A 586 0.30 -29.63 -21.78
C HIS A 586 -0.31 -30.19 -20.48
N GLY A 587 -0.57 -31.49 -20.47
CA GLY A 587 -1.04 -32.24 -19.31
C GLY A 587 0.08 -32.61 -18.33
N ARG A 588 -0.26 -33.43 -17.33
CA ARG A 588 0.64 -33.80 -16.23
C ARG A 588 1.86 -34.60 -16.73
N ILE A 589 3.06 -34.09 -16.48
CA ILE A 589 4.35 -34.78 -16.74
C ILE A 589 4.90 -35.45 -15.47
N TRP A 590 4.63 -34.94 -14.27
CA TRP A 590 5.14 -35.58 -13.06
C TRP A 590 4.48 -36.94 -12.78
N HIS A 591 5.20 -37.77 -12.03
CA HIS A 591 4.69 -39.05 -11.58
C HIS A 591 3.48 -38.89 -10.65
N ALA A 592 2.48 -39.73 -10.87
CA ALA A 592 1.34 -39.86 -9.98
C ALA A 592 1.12 -41.33 -9.62
N ASP A 593 0.57 -41.59 -8.44
CA ASP A 593 0.18 -42.94 -8.02
C ASP A 593 -1.14 -43.38 -8.68
N HIS A 594 -1.64 -44.56 -8.31
CA HIS A 594 -2.88 -45.11 -8.85
C HIS A 594 -4.13 -44.26 -8.50
N TYR A 595 -4.03 -43.34 -7.54
CA TYR A 595 -5.09 -42.42 -7.14
C TYR A 595 -4.88 -41.00 -7.70
N ASP A 596 -4.02 -40.86 -8.72
CA ASP A 596 -3.61 -39.59 -9.32
C ASP A 596 -2.96 -38.60 -8.33
N GLN A 597 -2.46 -39.08 -7.20
CA GLN A 597 -1.73 -38.25 -6.23
C GLN A 597 -0.28 -38.07 -6.65
N THR A 598 0.26 -36.88 -6.41
CA THR A 598 1.64 -36.54 -6.78
C THR A 598 2.64 -37.40 -6.01
N VAL A 599 3.58 -38.02 -6.72
CA VAL A 599 4.66 -38.81 -6.11
C VAL A 599 5.85 -37.92 -5.77
N TYR A 600 6.43 -38.11 -4.59
CA TYR A 600 7.61 -37.37 -4.13
C TYR A 600 8.83 -38.28 -4.02
N ARG A 601 9.99 -37.73 -4.34
CA ARG A 601 11.30 -38.36 -4.11
C ARG A 601 11.65 -38.34 -2.61
N LYS A 602 12.70 -39.09 -2.24
CA LYS A 602 13.21 -39.14 -0.85
C LYS A 602 13.66 -37.76 -0.32
N ASN A 603 14.16 -36.90 -1.20
CA ASN A 603 14.54 -35.52 -0.86
C ASN A 603 13.35 -34.54 -0.86
N LYS A 604 12.11 -35.06 -0.92
CA LYS A 604 10.84 -34.31 -0.86
C LYS A 604 10.55 -33.42 -2.07
N THR A 605 11.23 -33.62 -3.21
CA THR A 605 10.84 -32.99 -4.48
C THR A 605 9.79 -33.81 -5.20
N VAL A 606 8.96 -33.15 -6.01
CA VAL A 606 8.00 -33.82 -6.90
C VAL A 606 8.79 -34.67 -7.90
N SER A 607 8.39 -35.91 -8.10
CA SER A 607 9.09 -36.84 -8.98
C SER A 607 8.70 -36.62 -10.44
N TYR A 608 9.68 -36.39 -11.31
CA TYR A 608 9.48 -36.22 -12.76
C TYR A 608 10.31 -37.23 -13.56
N PRO A 609 9.83 -37.67 -14.73
CA PRO A 609 10.71 -38.22 -15.76
C PRO A 609 11.58 -37.11 -16.38
N GLY A 610 12.64 -37.47 -17.09
CA GLY A 610 13.43 -36.49 -17.85
C GLY A 610 12.61 -35.86 -18.97
N HIS A 611 12.42 -34.54 -18.96
CA HIS A 611 11.59 -33.81 -19.93
C HIS A 611 12.25 -32.50 -20.37
N THR A 612 11.80 -31.93 -21.49
CA THR A 612 12.35 -30.68 -22.04
C THR A 612 11.42 -30.01 -23.05
N TRP A 613 11.61 -28.71 -23.27
CA TRP A 613 11.06 -28.00 -24.43
C TRP A 613 12.06 -28.05 -25.59
N ILE A 614 11.60 -28.41 -26.79
CA ILE A 614 12.42 -28.33 -28.00
C ILE A 614 11.70 -27.45 -29.01
N ALA A 615 12.36 -26.38 -29.44
CA ALA A 615 11.86 -25.52 -30.50
C ALA A 615 11.98 -26.19 -31.86
N GLY A 616 10.98 -26.04 -32.71
CA GLY A 616 10.99 -26.59 -34.05
C GLY A 616 11.85 -25.81 -35.04
N PRO A 617 11.98 -26.28 -36.29
CA PRO A 617 12.66 -25.52 -37.34
C PRO A 617 11.82 -24.34 -37.80
N GLY A 618 12.48 -23.25 -38.19
CA GLY A 618 11.82 -22.06 -38.72
C GLY A 618 12.74 -20.84 -38.61
N PRO A 619 12.27 -19.65 -39.03
CA PRO A 619 13.01 -18.42 -38.86
C PRO A 619 12.68 -17.71 -37.54
N ASN A 620 11.72 -18.20 -36.74
CA ASN A 620 11.16 -17.49 -35.59
C ASN A 620 11.44 -18.22 -34.27
N VAL A 621 11.20 -17.53 -33.16
CA VAL A 621 11.41 -18.06 -31.80
C VAL A 621 10.10 -18.57 -31.19
N ASP A 622 10.20 -19.60 -30.35
CA ASP A 622 9.15 -19.97 -29.41
C ASP A 622 9.20 -19.05 -28.19
N VAL A 623 8.03 -18.68 -27.67
CA VAL A 623 7.89 -17.94 -26.41
C VAL A 623 6.86 -18.66 -25.56
N TRP A 624 7.19 -18.99 -24.31
CA TRP A 624 6.23 -19.63 -23.40
C TRP A 624 6.31 -19.09 -21.98
N MET A 625 5.22 -19.31 -21.25
CA MET A 625 5.08 -19.06 -19.83
C MET A 625 5.18 -20.40 -19.10
N ALA A 626 6.01 -20.46 -18.05
CA ALA A 626 6.05 -21.58 -17.12
C ALA A 626 5.36 -21.19 -15.81
N LEU A 627 4.52 -22.08 -15.28
CA LEU A 627 3.86 -21.94 -13.99
C LEU A 627 4.25 -23.09 -13.08
N GLU A 628 4.99 -22.78 -12.02
CA GLU A 628 5.51 -23.70 -11.03
C GLU A 628 4.62 -23.69 -9.78
N PHE A 629 3.61 -24.55 -9.75
CA PHE A 629 2.72 -24.66 -8.60
C PHE A 629 3.44 -25.27 -7.39
N ASP A 630 3.19 -24.75 -6.19
CA ASP A 630 3.77 -25.32 -4.96
C ASP A 630 3.44 -26.82 -4.89
N GLY A 631 4.49 -27.65 -4.79
CA GLY A 631 4.34 -29.10 -4.73
C GLY A 631 3.37 -29.52 -3.61
N LYS A 632 3.46 -28.87 -2.46
CA LYS A 632 2.69 -29.18 -1.25
C LYS A 632 1.26 -28.65 -1.27
N LEU A 633 0.95 -27.74 -2.19
CA LEU A 633 -0.40 -27.19 -2.29
C LEU A 633 -1.33 -28.26 -2.89
N GLN A 634 -2.32 -28.67 -2.09
CA GLN A 634 -3.45 -29.45 -2.58
C GLN A 634 -4.38 -28.48 -3.32
N LEU A 635 -4.45 -28.66 -4.64
CA LEU A 635 -5.19 -27.82 -5.59
C LEU A 635 -6.47 -28.51 -6.04
#